data_AF-A0A7Y0USK9-F1
#
_entry.id   AF-A0A7Y0USK9-F1
#
_cell.length_a   1.000
_cell.length_b   1.000
_cell.length_c   1.000
_cell.angle_alpha   90.00
_cell.angle_beta   90.00
_cell.angle_gamma   90.00
#
_symmetry.space_group_name_H-M   'P 1'
#
loop_
_entity.id
_entity.type
_entity.pdbx_description
1 polymer ?
#
loop_
_entity_poly.entity_id
_entity_poly.type
_entity_poly.pdbx_seq_one_letter_code
_entity_poly.pdbx_strand_id
1 'polypeptide(L)'
;MKISRLWGVCLSVALAVSAGGVGVANAWDLSNPTDHTLRIVHLGDSYSAGNGTQHGNNHYEDDNRGKYFRSSLNWGTRVADWLRGQGVRVEYKNLARSGAVSDNPGKIFGKDTSDVLNDEISELPENVDVVFLTIGGNDVEFGTIVEKCFAVGRRNLQDCKNAIEKADGVQKRNGKEVKPRALTEVKDKTLDVFDKLEKSNKLRKNSRVVLLSYPLLAMAKSNYELCRIVRTDKFFVWAKRCYLAADKVRDLGKHAISVQRSLVKKWNEQNHSFKVDYADSVPDAFAGHEPDPHATARNKFRWINEFLETAGVTYDTGTDSSISFTPEEWYHPNVTGHKKMAEEVIKNFGNELKEMGKAKNGKAAKLGDVDIAFVVDTTNSMWDDIDSVKKNINDITETLKKRARSYRISLVTYKHFPEEHSKNYLSRLDQSFTSDADKIKAALSKLEISGGSFIGDASVYSGAMEAMRQQWRPGVKKVVLVLGDGQPIDPEKHASETYTAQSVADFAIALDPAEVYAIDSGNLVDSKMQELVNRTDGKVFKARSNKDVPGLVSKALGVSLSKPSAWLSGSISGTVNQLVEFDALGSYSKDSPIAKYEWDFDGDGKYDQTTTESRTSHVFAEPTSGFGVVRITTQDGSTALGSTPVNISAAPDPKLQAEVEKRIQDALLEERKKGIFELTDEDAKVAMENTDPATGELKSPVKLKGDYSIPSDGKNPGTPGTSGSTGSSGGGGGSFSPSGGDSGSSGDPGNILSGKDRYETAVKASRYAFPNGAQSVYLASGEVFPDALAAGPVAGKNRAPVLLTRDGALPETVKTELKRLNPSSITLVGGTARLQPGLESALKSLLPKATIQRISGVNRYETAAKLAATLGGITQVTVASGENYPDALAAGGVSPAVLLTQQGALPTSTAAALHPGVKVTVAGGDKAVTPAVFAQIESIVGKGNVTRVGGKNRFDTATMLAKALRPNPQVALVAVGNNFPDALVGGAVAQNKNGVVVLSNTGCVPKTSSGYLSAIGTKIYLGGKTYTGTTTCQ
;
A
#
# COMPACT_ATOMS: atom_id res chain seq x y z
N MET A 1 53.84 63.98 -8.45
CA MET A 1 53.97 63.29 -9.76
C MET A 1 54.68 61.98 -9.49
N LYS A 2 54.26 60.78 -9.88
CA LYS A 2 53.12 60.19 -10.61
C LYS A 2 53.16 58.69 -10.18
N ILE A 3 52.08 58.04 -9.72
CA ILE A 3 51.04 57.38 -10.56
C ILE A 3 51.71 56.25 -11.38
N SER A 4 51.39 54.94 -11.31
CA SER A 4 50.12 54.24 -10.99
C SER A 4 50.22 52.70 -11.14
N ARG A 5 49.43 51.97 -10.31
CA ARG A 5 48.49 50.84 -10.62
C ARG A 5 49.03 49.51 -11.19
N LEU A 6 48.57 48.29 -10.86
CA LEU A 6 47.39 47.71 -10.15
C LEU A 6 47.86 46.39 -9.47
N TRP A 7 47.67 46.15 -8.16
CA TRP A 7 46.53 45.51 -7.46
C TRP A 7 46.18 44.04 -7.83
N GLY A 8 46.60 43.10 -6.97
CA GLY A 8 45.65 42.29 -6.18
C GLY A 8 45.72 40.77 -6.24
N VAL A 9 46.65 40.11 -5.51
CA VAL A 9 46.48 38.78 -4.84
C VAL A 9 47.54 38.65 -3.72
N CYS A 10 47.19 38.04 -2.57
CA CYS A 10 48.06 37.55 -1.47
C CYS A 10 48.57 38.52 -0.37
N LEU A 11 47.78 38.67 0.70
CA LEU A 11 48.25 38.83 2.10
C LEU A 11 47.05 38.47 2.99
N SER A 12 47.02 37.39 3.78
CA SER A 12 47.53 37.39 5.16
C SER A 12 47.37 35.99 5.79
N VAL A 13 48.47 35.25 5.98
CA VAL A 13 48.56 34.08 6.87
C VAL A 13 49.80 34.29 7.73
N ALA A 14 49.67 35.02 8.85
CA ALA A 14 50.60 35.02 9.99
C ALA A 14 50.20 36.15 10.96
N LEU A 15 49.35 35.86 11.95
CA LEU A 15 49.29 36.53 13.27
C LEU A 15 48.09 35.97 14.06
N ALA A 16 48.32 34.93 14.88
CA ALA A 16 47.54 34.61 16.09
C ALA A 16 48.16 33.41 16.82
N VAL A 17 49.31 33.62 17.49
CA VAL A 17 49.75 32.76 18.59
C VAL A 17 50.10 33.69 19.75
N SER A 18 49.18 33.85 20.70
CA SER A 18 49.46 33.94 22.15
C SER A 18 48.22 34.33 22.96
N ALA A 19 47.98 33.54 24.01
CA ALA A 19 47.21 33.83 25.24
C ALA A 19 45.66 33.79 25.19
N GLY A 20 45.11 32.82 25.92
CA GLY A 20 43.83 33.00 26.64
C GLY A 20 42.76 31.92 26.42
N GLY A 21 42.85 30.80 27.15
CA GLY A 21 41.72 29.91 27.47
C GLY A 21 41.17 29.08 26.31
N VAL A 22 41.39 27.75 26.36
CA VAL A 22 40.65 26.80 25.52
C VAL A 22 39.21 26.72 26.01
N GLY A 23 38.43 27.75 25.67
CA GLY A 23 36.98 27.69 25.67
C GLY A 23 36.57 26.83 24.47
N VAL A 24 35.83 25.77 24.76
CA VAL A 24 35.16 24.93 23.76
C VAL A 24 34.36 25.86 22.85
N ALA A 25 34.87 26.13 21.65
CA ALA A 25 34.20 26.98 20.68
C ALA A 25 32.83 26.38 20.38
N ASN A 26 31.80 27.23 20.41
CA ASN A 26 30.40 26.91 20.13
C ASN A 26 30.25 26.15 18.80
N ALA A 27 30.21 24.81 18.84
CA ALA A 27 30.01 23.93 17.68
C ALA A 27 28.55 23.90 17.17
N TRP A 28 27.83 25.01 17.31
CA TRP A 28 26.37 25.05 17.20
C TRP A 28 25.85 26.35 16.57
N ASP A 29 26.61 26.99 15.68
CA ASP A 29 26.06 28.04 14.82
C ASP A 29 25.31 27.42 13.63
N LEU A 30 23.99 27.26 13.82
CA LEU A 30 23.03 26.97 12.74
C LEU A 30 22.10 28.17 12.61
N SER A 31 22.65 29.32 12.25
CA SER A 31 21.87 30.49 11.85
C SER A 31 21.38 30.31 10.40
N ASN A 32 20.15 29.80 10.20
CA ASN A 32 19.38 30.04 8.97
C ASN A 32 17.87 29.71 9.08
N PRO A 33 17.01 30.35 8.24
CA PRO A 33 15.59 30.64 8.52
C PRO A 33 14.63 29.44 8.39
N THR A 34 13.42 29.65 8.92
CA THR A 34 12.30 28.73 9.21
C THR A 34 11.76 27.88 8.05
N ASP A 35 11.93 26.56 8.12
CA ASP A 35 11.38 25.57 7.17
C ASP A 35 9.85 25.58 7.16
N HIS A 36 9.24 26.20 6.13
CA HIS A 36 7.80 26.11 5.86
C HIS A 36 7.55 24.96 4.89
N THR A 37 7.03 23.83 5.39
CA THR A 37 6.54 22.75 4.53
C THR A 37 5.28 23.22 3.82
N LEU A 38 5.35 23.27 2.48
CA LEU A 38 4.22 23.61 1.61
C LEU A 38 3.29 22.39 1.51
N ARG A 39 2.10 22.49 2.08
CA ARG A 39 1.08 21.43 2.07
C ARG A 39 0.13 21.62 0.89
N ILE A 40 0.22 20.70 -0.07
CA ILE A 40 -0.60 20.67 -1.28
C ILE A 40 -1.59 19.51 -1.19
N VAL A 41 -2.87 19.81 -1.36
CA VAL A 41 -3.92 18.79 -1.45
C VAL A 41 -4.59 18.86 -2.81
N HIS A 42 -4.73 17.73 -3.48
CA HIS A 42 -5.42 17.62 -4.75
C HIS A 42 -6.83 17.09 -4.53
N LEU A 43 -7.83 17.90 -4.86
CA LEU A 43 -9.27 17.58 -4.83
C LEU A 43 -9.79 17.55 -6.27
N GLY A 44 -10.96 16.96 -6.51
CA GLY A 44 -11.62 17.09 -7.81
C GLY A 44 -12.09 15.78 -8.40
N ASP A 45 -12.43 15.85 -9.68
CA ASP A 45 -12.96 14.74 -10.45
C ASP A 45 -11.87 13.89 -11.12
N SER A 46 -12.26 13.12 -12.15
CA SER A 46 -11.40 12.17 -12.87
C SER A 46 -10.11 12.81 -13.42
N TYR A 47 -10.12 14.10 -13.77
CA TYR A 47 -8.93 14.79 -14.28
C TYR A 47 -7.94 15.14 -13.16
N SER A 48 -8.43 15.45 -11.96
CA SER A 48 -7.59 15.60 -10.77
C SER A 48 -7.09 14.25 -10.26
N ALA A 49 -7.95 13.23 -10.32
CA ALA A 49 -7.61 11.89 -9.88
C ALA A 49 -6.57 11.20 -10.78
N GLY A 50 -6.52 11.56 -12.07
CA GLY A 50 -5.51 11.11 -13.02
C GLY A 50 -5.95 9.97 -13.93
N ASN A 51 -7.26 9.86 -14.18
CA ASN A 51 -7.82 8.95 -15.18
C ASN A 51 -7.16 9.14 -16.55
N GLY A 52 -6.96 8.06 -17.30
CA GLY A 52 -6.31 8.10 -18.62
C GLY A 52 -4.80 7.78 -18.60
N THR A 53 -4.21 7.53 -17.42
CA THR A 53 -2.75 7.36 -17.25
C THR A 53 -2.30 5.94 -16.92
N GLN A 54 -3.20 4.95 -17.01
CA GLN A 54 -2.91 3.56 -16.66
C GLN A 54 -1.90 2.90 -17.61
N HIS A 55 -0.60 2.99 -17.29
CA HIS A 55 0.51 2.49 -18.12
C HIS A 55 1.16 1.25 -17.49
N GLY A 56 1.24 0.12 -18.20
CA GLY A 56 1.89 -1.10 -17.68
C GLY A 56 1.22 -1.65 -16.41
N ASN A 57 2.01 -2.01 -15.39
CA ASN A 57 1.54 -2.47 -14.07
C ASN A 57 1.16 -1.32 -13.11
N ASN A 58 1.11 -0.08 -13.59
CA ASN A 58 0.81 1.06 -12.73
C ASN A 58 -0.66 1.02 -12.34
N HIS A 59 -0.93 0.58 -11.11
CA HIS A 59 -2.27 0.50 -10.57
C HIS A 59 -2.75 1.88 -10.16
N TYR A 60 -3.98 2.22 -10.52
CA TYR A 60 -4.74 3.19 -9.73
C TYR A 60 -4.71 2.74 -8.27
N GLU A 61 -4.44 3.66 -7.35
CA GLU A 61 -4.40 3.34 -5.92
C GLU A 61 -5.75 2.71 -5.52
N ASP A 62 -5.71 1.46 -5.06
CA ASP A 62 -6.87 0.81 -4.44
C ASP A 62 -7.03 1.40 -3.04
N ASP A 63 -7.76 2.50 -2.96
CA ASP A 63 -8.31 2.95 -1.70
C ASP A 63 -9.19 1.80 -1.21
N ASN A 64 -8.91 1.23 -0.03
CA ASN A 64 -9.60 0.04 0.53
C ASN A 64 -11.14 0.20 0.71
N ARG A 65 -11.77 1.19 0.06
CA ARG A 65 -13.21 1.45 -0.08
C ARG A 65 -13.73 1.14 -1.51
N GLY A 66 -12.85 0.77 -2.45
CA GLY A 66 -13.18 0.08 -3.70
C GLY A 66 -14.02 0.86 -4.71
N LYS A 67 -13.83 2.19 -4.87
CA LYS A 67 -14.69 2.99 -5.75
C LYS A 67 -14.05 4.05 -6.65
N TYR A 68 -12.76 4.40 -6.52
CA TYR A 68 -12.20 5.55 -7.25
C TYR A 68 -10.80 5.29 -7.82
N PHE A 69 -10.56 5.78 -9.04
CA PHE A 69 -9.28 5.72 -9.73
C PHE A 69 -8.40 6.89 -9.30
N ARG A 70 -7.23 6.64 -8.68
CA ARG A 70 -6.21 7.67 -8.38
C ARG A 70 -4.86 7.26 -8.91
N SER A 71 -4.26 8.11 -9.76
CA SER A 71 -2.98 7.83 -10.38
C SER A 71 -1.87 8.69 -9.80
N SER A 72 -0.70 8.10 -9.57
CA SER A 72 0.52 8.84 -9.23
C SER A 72 1.01 9.74 -10.38
N LEU A 73 0.56 9.50 -11.62
CA LEU A 73 0.94 10.26 -12.82
C LEU A 73 0.05 11.48 -13.10
N ASN A 74 -0.88 11.80 -12.20
CA ASN A 74 -1.76 12.97 -12.30
C ASN A 74 -0.94 14.29 -12.35
N TRP A 75 -1.56 15.36 -12.82
CA TRP A 75 -0.89 16.64 -13.04
C TRP A 75 -0.43 17.31 -11.73
N GLY A 76 -1.17 17.12 -10.64
CA GLY A 76 -0.84 17.70 -9.33
C GLY A 76 0.43 17.09 -8.73
N THR A 77 0.64 15.78 -8.90
CA THR A 77 1.90 15.13 -8.51
C THR A 77 3.06 15.79 -9.26
N ARG A 78 2.93 16.00 -10.57
CA ARG A 78 4.00 16.58 -11.40
C ARG A 78 4.35 18.02 -11.01
N VAL A 79 3.37 18.83 -10.60
CA VAL A 79 3.63 20.20 -10.07
C VAL A 79 4.36 20.11 -8.72
N ALA A 80 3.95 19.19 -7.84
CA ALA A 80 4.65 18.95 -6.57
C ALA A 80 6.10 18.49 -6.81
N ASP A 81 6.33 17.63 -7.81
CA ASP A 81 7.65 17.14 -8.20
C ASP A 81 8.56 18.27 -8.68
N TRP A 82 8.02 19.14 -9.54
CA TRP A 82 8.74 20.32 -9.99
C TRP A 82 9.12 21.22 -8.81
N LEU A 83 8.20 21.50 -7.87
CA LEU A 83 8.48 22.30 -6.67
C LEU A 83 9.57 21.69 -5.79
N ARG A 84 9.58 20.36 -5.59
CA ARG A 84 10.66 19.66 -4.87
C ARG A 84 12.01 19.84 -5.57
N GLY A 85 12.04 19.71 -6.89
CA GLY A 85 13.22 20.00 -7.71
C GLY A 85 13.69 21.46 -7.63
N GLN A 86 12.83 22.38 -7.19
CA GLN A 86 13.17 23.79 -6.92
C GLN A 86 13.66 24.05 -5.49
N GLY A 87 13.86 23.01 -4.68
CA GLY A 87 14.30 23.11 -3.28
C GLY A 87 13.18 23.44 -2.30
N VAL A 88 11.90 23.26 -2.68
CA VAL A 88 10.76 23.47 -1.79
C VAL A 88 10.40 22.16 -1.10
N ARG A 89 10.23 22.19 0.23
CA ARG A 89 9.71 21.05 0.98
C ARG A 89 8.19 20.93 0.76
N VAL A 90 7.76 19.91 0.01
CA VAL A 90 6.35 19.70 -0.35
C VAL A 90 5.77 18.43 0.26
N GLU A 91 4.68 18.57 1.03
CA GLU A 91 3.78 17.48 1.41
C GLU A 91 2.60 17.49 0.43
N TYR A 92 2.45 16.42 -0.38
CA TYR A 92 1.41 16.31 -1.39
C TYR A 92 0.45 15.17 -1.06
N LYS A 93 -0.85 15.43 -1.10
CA LYS A 93 -1.89 14.41 -0.87
C LYS A 93 -2.96 14.47 -1.96
N ASN A 94 -3.17 13.36 -2.67
CA ASN A 94 -4.27 13.24 -3.61
C ASN A 94 -5.52 12.69 -2.91
N LEU A 95 -6.55 13.52 -2.78
CA LEU A 95 -7.87 13.15 -2.27
C LEU A 95 -8.93 13.07 -3.37
N ALA A 96 -8.64 13.53 -4.59
CA ALA A 96 -9.56 13.54 -5.72
C ALA A 96 -10.14 12.15 -5.99
N ARG A 97 -11.42 12.09 -6.35
CA ARG A 97 -12.16 10.85 -6.59
C ARG A 97 -12.71 10.87 -8.02
N SER A 98 -12.32 9.88 -8.82
CA SER A 98 -12.83 9.73 -10.19
C SER A 98 -14.36 9.67 -10.21
N GLY A 99 -15.00 10.40 -11.10
CA GLY A 99 -16.47 10.50 -11.15
C GLY A 99 -17.10 11.44 -10.12
N ALA A 100 -16.31 12.21 -9.35
CA ALA A 100 -16.86 13.21 -8.42
C ALA A 100 -17.69 14.28 -9.15
N VAL A 101 -18.74 14.74 -8.47
CA VAL A 101 -19.64 15.84 -8.88
C VAL A 101 -19.65 16.91 -7.78
N SER A 102 -20.02 18.14 -8.14
CA SER A 102 -20.01 19.31 -7.26
C SER A 102 -21.15 19.36 -6.23
N ASP A 103 -22.24 18.60 -6.45
CA ASP A 103 -23.28 18.31 -5.45
C ASP A 103 -24.07 17.03 -5.80
N ASN A 104 -25.15 16.72 -5.06
CA ASN A 104 -25.95 15.51 -5.17
C ASN A 104 -27.16 15.63 -6.13
N PRO A 105 -27.09 15.13 -7.39
CA PRO A 105 -28.27 14.67 -8.09
C PRO A 105 -28.45 13.19 -7.74
N GLY A 106 -29.59 12.83 -7.14
CA GLY A 106 -29.89 11.43 -6.86
C GLY A 106 -29.60 10.50 -8.06
N LYS A 107 -28.96 9.38 -7.78
CA LYS A 107 -28.64 8.24 -8.67
C LYS A 107 -28.31 8.59 -10.12
N ILE A 108 -27.01 8.66 -10.44
CA ILE A 108 -26.51 8.51 -11.81
C ILE A 108 -26.18 7.02 -12.05
N PHE A 109 -26.68 6.42 -13.13
CA PHE A 109 -26.53 4.99 -13.47
C PHE A 109 -26.94 3.98 -12.38
N GLY A 110 -27.90 4.35 -11.52
CA GLY A 110 -28.44 3.43 -10.48
C GLY A 110 -27.55 3.23 -9.25
N LYS A 111 -26.42 3.93 -9.13
CA LYS A 111 -25.59 3.98 -7.91
C LYS A 111 -25.90 5.24 -7.10
N ASP A 112 -26.05 5.12 -5.78
CA ASP A 112 -26.11 6.27 -4.89
C ASP A 112 -24.77 7.01 -4.93
N THR A 113 -24.78 8.26 -5.40
CA THR A 113 -23.63 9.17 -5.37
C THR A 113 -23.74 10.01 -4.10
N SER A 114 -22.93 9.71 -3.08
CA SER A 114 -22.74 10.62 -1.95
C SER A 114 -22.08 11.91 -2.45
N ASP A 115 -22.14 12.98 -1.67
CA ASP A 115 -21.52 14.27 -1.99
C ASP A 115 -19.99 14.14 -1.98
N VAL A 116 -19.44 13.70 -3.12
CA VAL A 116 -18.08 13.16 -3.21
C VAL A 116 -17.05 14.25 -2.88
N LEU A 117 -17.25 15.48 -3.37
CA LEU A 117 -16.34 16.59 -3.06
C LEU A 117 -16.44 17.06 -1.60
N ASN A 118 -17.62 17.00 -0.98
CA ASN A 118 -17.71 17.26 0.46
C ASN A 118 -16.99 16.19 1.29
N ASP A 119 -17.06 14.93 0.88
CA ASP A 119 -16.29 13.86 1.53
C ASP A 119 -14.78 14.16 1.41
N GLU A 120 -14.30 14.61 0.25
CA GLU A 120 -12.89 14.99 0.07
C GLU A 120 -12.49 16.20 0.95
N ILE A 121 -13.33 17.23 1.05
CA ILE A 121 -13.11 18.39 1.95
C ILE A 121 -13.07 17.95 3.42
N SER A 122 -13.90 16.99 3.81
CA SER A 122 -13.90 16.43 5.17
C SER A 122 -12.58 15.72 5.51
N GLU A 123 -11.90 15.16 4.50
CA GLU A 123 -10.62 14.46 4.61
C GLU A 123 -9.39 15.39 4.52
N LEU A 124 -9.58 16.70 4.35
CA LEU A 124 -8.49 17.69 4.34
C LEU A 124 -7.68 17.61 5.65
N PRO A 125 -6.34 17.61 5.58
CA PRO A 125 -5.50 17.80 6.76
C PRO A 125 -5.57 19.25 7.25
N GLU A 126 -5.11 19.49 8.48
CA GLU A 126 -4.94 20.85 9.00
C GLU A 126 -3.78 21.57 8.28
N ASN A 127 -3.87 22.91 8.22
CA ASN A 127 -2.82 23.79 7.70
C ASN A 127 -2.47 23.60 6.22
N VAL A 128 -3.48 23.49 5.34
CA VAL A 128 -3.27 23.39 3.88
C VAL A 128 -2.86 24.74 3.30
N ASP A 129 -1.83 24.75 2.45
CA ASP A 129 -1.32 25.95 1.78
C ASP A 129 -1.85 26.07 0.35
N VAL A 130 -1.99 24.95 -0.34
CA VAL A 130 -2.41 24.90 -1.75
C VAL A 130 -3.44 23.80 -1.95
N VAL A 131 -4.53 24.12 -2.63
CA VAL A 131 -5.50 23.13 -3.12
C VAL A 131 -5.46 23.11 -4.64
N PHE A 132 -5.26 21.95 -5.24
CA PHE A 132 -5.42 21.72 -6.68
C PHE A 132 -6.83 21.19 -6.95
N LEU A 133 -7.49 21.65 -8.01
CA LEU A 133 -8.89 21.32 -8.28
C LEU A 133 -9.24 21.30 -9.78
N THR A 134 -9.89 20.22 -10.23
CA THR A 134 -10.79 20.19 -11.40
C THR A 134 -12.21 19.89 -10.95
N ILE A 135 -13.21 20.57 -11.51
CA ILE A 135 -14.63 20.41 -11.15
C ILE A 135 -15.54 20.79 -12.33
N GLY A 136 -16.72 20.17 -12.44
CA GLY A 136 -17.77 20.59 -13.37
C GLY A 136 -17.99 19.68 -14.59
N GLY A 137 -17.06 18.78 -14.92
CA GLY A 137 -17.21 17.91 -16.10
C GLY A 137 -18.36 16.90 -15.93
N ASN A 138 -18.37 16.20 -14.79
CA ASN A 138 -19.42 15.22 -14.49
C ASN A 138 -20.78 15.88 -14.24
N ASP A 139 -20.79 17.10 -13.70
CA ASP A 139 -22.00 17.89 -13.40
C ASP A 139 -22.82 18.25 -14.65
N VAL A 140 -22.17 18.31 -15.82
CA VAL A 140 -22.83 18.55 -17.12
C VAL A 140 -22.99 17.27 -17.95
N GLU A 141 -22.83 16.09 -17.34
CA GLU A 141 -22.91 14.78 -18.00
C GLU A 141 -21.96 14.65 -19.20
N PHE A 142 -20.70 15.10 -19.03
CA PHE A 142 -19.65 15.02 -20.05
C PHE A 142 -19.59 13.67 -20.78
N GLY A 143 -19.65 12.56 -20.05
CA GLY A 143 -19.60 11.21 -20.64
C GLY A 143 -20.72 10.96 -21.65
N THR A 144 -21.93 11.48 -21.37
CA THR A 144 -23.08 11.42 -22.29
C THR A 144 -22.81 12.20 -23.57
N ILE A 145 -22.19 13.39 -23.48
CA ILE A 145 -21.87 14.20 -24.65
C ILE A 145 -20.89 13.45 -25.56
N VAL A 146 -19.80 12.92 -25.00
CA VAL A 146 -18.82 12.13 -25.74
C VAL A 146 -19.45 10.89 -26.37
N GLU A 147 -20.29 10.16 -25.61
CA GLU A 147 -20.98 8.97 -26.10
C GLU A 147 -21.94 9.27 -27.26
N LYS A 148 -22.80 10.30 -27.12
CA LYS A 148 -23.84 10.60 -28.12
C LYS A 148 -23.32 11.37 -29.32
N CYS A 149 -22.18 12.05 -29.20
CA CYS A 149 -21.60 12.82 -30.30
C CYS A 149 -20.50 12.05 -31.07
N PHE A 150 -19.64 11.30 -30.37
CA PHE A 150 -18.42 10.74 -30.98
C PHE A 150 -18.37 9.21 -30.99
N ALA A 151 -19.00 8.51 -30.03
CA ALA A 151 -18.87 7.05 -29.95
C ALA A 151 -19.56 6.32 -31.12
N VAL A 152 -18.79 5.49 -31.83
CA VAL A 152 -19.28 4.70 -32.96
C VAL A 152 -20.37 3.72 -32.48
N GLY A 153 -21.46 3.63 -33.23
CA GLY A 153 -22.61 2.78 -32.88
C GLY A 153 -23.56 3.36 -31.81
N ARG A 154 -23.18 4.46 -31.15
CA ARG A 154 -24.04 5.18 -30.18
C ARG A 154 -24.30 6.65 -30.55
N ARG A 155 -23.52 7.20 -31.47
CA ARG A 155 -23.67 8.56 -31.97
C ARG A 155 -25.00 8.77 -32.71
N ASN A 156 -25.68 9.87 -32.38
CA ASN A 156 -26.95 10.25 -33.00
C ASN A 156 -27.07 11.78 -33.05
N LEU A 157 -27.47 12.33 -34.20
CA LEU A 157 -27.60 13.79 -34.40
C LEU A 157 -28.47 14.44 -33.32
N GLN A 158 -29.65 13.88 -33.05
CA GLN A 158 -30.61 14.47 -32.12
C GLN A 158 -30.17 14.29 -30.67
N ASP A 159 -29.64 13.12 -30.31
CA ASP A 159 -29.20 12.87 -28.94
C ASP A 159 -27.95 13.69 -28.60
N CYS A 160 -27.01 13.84 -29.54
CA CYS A 160 -25.85 14.72 -29.40
C CYS A 160 -26.30 16.18 -29.19
N LYS A 161 -27.18 16.68 -30.06
CA LYS A 161 -27.72 18.04 -29.94
C LYS A 161 -28.43 18.25 -28.59
N ASN A 162 -29.26 17.30 -28.17
CA ASN A 162 -29.98 17.37 -26.89
C ASN A 162 -29.01 17.37 -25.70
N ALA A 163 -27.95 16.56 -25.74
CA ALA A 163 -26.94 16.51 -24.69
C ALA A 163 -26.16 17.83 -24.58
N ILE A 164 -25.74 18.41 -25.70
CA ILE A 164 -25.05 19.71 -25.74
C ILE A 164 -25.98 20.84 -25.26
N GLU A 165 -27.22 20.90 -25.77
CA GLU A 165 -28.21 21.92 -25.37
C GLU A 165 -28.58 21.81 -23.88
N LYS A 166 -28.64 20.59 -23.34
CA LYS A 166 -28.86 20.37 -21.90
C LYS A 166 -27.68 20.89 -21.07
N ALA A 167 -26.44 20.61 -21.48
CA ALA A 167 -25.24 21.06 -20.80
C ALA A 167 -25.03 22.57 -20.89
N ASP A 168 -25.18 23.16 -22.08
CA ASP A 168 -25.06 24.60 -22.34
C ASP A 168 -26.13 25.40 -21.59
N GLY A 169 -27.29 24.77 -21.37
CA GLY A 169 -28.46 25.42 -20.80
C GLY A 169 -29.26 26.17 -21.86
N VAL A 170 -29.61 25.53 -22.97
CA VAL A 170 -30.55 26.07 -23.97
C VAL A 170 -31.64 25.03 -24.26
N GLN A 171 -32.71 24.98 -23.47
CA GLN A 171 -33.91 24.21 -23.84
C GLN A 171 -35.06 25.15 -24.25
N LYS A 172 -35.61 24.91 -25.45
CA LYS A 172 -36.88 25.50 -25.90
C LYS A 172 -37.93 24.41 -25.96
N ARG A 173 -39.02 24.55 -25.19
CA ARG A 173 -40.20 23.68 -25.27
C ARG A 173 -41.39 24.52 -25.73
N ASN A 174 -42.01 24.15 -26.85
CA ASN A 174 -43.19 24.82 -27.43
C ASN A 174 -43.04 26.35 -27.62
N GLY A 175 -41.87 26.82 -28.05
CA GLY A 175 -41.64 28.25 -28.34
C GLY A 175 -41.59 29.18 -27.12
N LYS A 176 -41.67 28.65 -25.89
CA LYS A 176 -41.41 29.40 -24.65
C LYS A 176 -40.08 29.00 -24.04
N GLU A 177 -39.34 30.00 -23.58
CA GLU A 177 -38.10 29.86 -22.83
C GLU A 177 -38.44 29.21 -21.48
N VAL A 178 -37.94 27.99 -21.25
CA VAL A 178 -38.08 27.26 -19.98
C VAL A 178 -36.70 27.26 -19.34
N LYS A 179 -36.59 27.79 -18.12
CA LYS A 179 -35.33 28.00 -17.36
C LYS A 179 -34.29 26.88 -17.61
N PRO A 180 -33.15 27.19 -18.24
CA PRO A 180 -32.10 26.18 -18.48
C PRO A 180 -30.77 26.59 -17.82
N ARG A 181 -30.12 25.77 -16.96
CA ARG A 181 -28.92 26.27 -16.23
C ARG A 181 -27.80 25.28 -15.87
N ALA A 182 -27.57 24.13 -16.51
CA ALA A 182 -26.50 23.21 -16.06
C ALA A 182 -25.12 23.90 -15.84
N LEU A 183 -24.56 24.65 -16.80
CA LEU A 183 -23.31 25.42 -16.58
C LEU A 183 -23.41 26.55 -15.53
N THR A 184 -24.55 27.21 -15.41
CA THR A 184 -24.75 28.24 -14.36
C THR A 184 -24.93 27.59 -12.97
N GLU A 185 -25.47 26.37 -12.92
CA GLU A 185 -25.57 25.56 -11.71
C GLU A 185 -24.16 25.10 -11.28
N VAL A 186 -23.34 24.62 -12.22
CA VAL A 186 -21.91 24.30 -11.95
C VAL A 186 -21.19 25.50 -11.37
N LYS A 187 -21.44 26.70 -11.89
CA LYS A 187 -20.93 27.93 -11.32
C LYS A 187 -21.35 28.09 -9.85
N ASP A 188 -22.64 28.02 -9.56
CA ASP A 188 -23.14 28.23 -8.21
C ASP A 188 -22.64 27.13 -7.23
N LYS A 189 -22.54 25.88 -7.68
CA LYS A 189 -21.99 24.76 -6.90
C LYS A 189 -20.48 24.89 -6.66
N THR A 190 -19.73 25.39 -7.63
CA THR A 190 -18.29 25.64 -7.44
C THR A 190 -18.06 26.75 -6.41
N LEU A 191 -18.91 27.79 -6.37
CA LEU A 191 -18.87 28.78 -5.30
C LEU A 191 -19.19 28.17 -3.93
N ASP A 192 -20.14 27.24 -3.85
CA ASP A 192 -20.46 26.53 -2.60
C ASP A 192 -19.28 25.67 -2.10
N VAL A 193 -18.55 25.01 -3.01
CA VAL A 193 -17.31 24.31 -2.68
C VAL A 193 -16.25 25.25 -2.09
N PHE A 194 -16.07 26.44 -2.67
CA PHE A 194 -15.14 27.44 -2.13
C PHE A 194 -15.58 27.96 -0.75
N ASP A 195 -16.88 28.21 -0.58
CA ASP A 195 -17.49 28.58 0.70
C ASP A 195 -17.25 27.53 1.79
N LYS A 196 -17.33 26.25 1.44
CA LYS A 196 -17.07 25.13 2.36
C LYS A 196 -15.58 24.99 2.69
N LEU A 197 -14.69 25.20 1.72
CA LEU A 197 -13.25 25.26 1.96
C LEU A 197 -12.92 26.38 2.97
N GLU A 198 -13.50 27.57 2.78
CA GLU A 198 -13.36 28.70 3.72
C GLU A 198 -13.86 28.33 5.12
N LYS A 199 -15.08 27.77 5.21
CA LYS A 199 -15.72 27.39 6.49
C LYS A 199 -15.02 26.21 7.20
N SER A 200 -14.23 25.42 6.48
CA SER A 200 -13.49 24.29 7.06
C SER A 200 -12.45 24.74 8.09
N ASN A 201 -11.94 25.98 7.98
CA ASN A 201 -10.82 26.52 8.76
C ASN A 201 -9.51 25.68 8.67
N LYS A 202 -9.41 24.75 7.70
CA LYS A 202 -8.24 23.89 7.52
C LYS A 202 -7.15 24.51 6.64
N LEU A 203 -7.49 25.55 5.88
CA LEU A 203 -6.57 26.29 5.02
C LEU A 203 -5.84 27.39 5.81
N ARG A 204 -4.55 27.57 5.54
CA ARG A 204 -3.79 28.70 6.12
C ARG A 204 -4.24 30.02 5.52
N LYS A 205 -4.05 31.11 6.26
CA LYS A 205 -4.26 32.47 5.75
C LYS A 205 -3.29 32.76 4.58
N ASN A 206 -3.82 33.31 3.48
CA ASN A 206 -3.12 33.50 2.20
C ASN A 206 -2.78 32.19 1.46
N SER A 207 -3.54 31.12 1.70
CA SER A 207 -3.48 29.91 0.89
C SER A 207 -4.01 30.17 -0.53
N ARG A 208 -3.77 29.23 -1.43
CA ARG A 208 -4.19 29.30 -2.83
C ARG A 208 -4.98 28.07 -3.25
N VAL A 209 -6.03 28.29 -4.03
CA VAL A 209 -6.75 27.22 -4.74
C VAL A 209 -6.44 27.37 -6.22
N VAL A 210 -5.74 26.42 -6.82
CA VAL A 210 -5.48 26.38 -8.26
C VAL A 210 -6.60 25.58 -8.93
N LEU A 211 -7.53 26.28 -9.55
CA LEU A 211 -8.56 25.71 -10.41
C LEU A 211 -7.99 25.53 -11.82
N LEU A 212 -8.07 24.33 -12.36
CA LEU A 212 -7.54 24.01 -13.69
C LEU A 212 -8.68 23.83 -14.70
N SER A 213 -8.55 24.47 -15.87
CA SER A 213 -9.51 24.30 -16.98
C SER A 213 -9.35 22.95 -17.68
N TYR A 214 -10.43 22.47 -18.30
CA TYR A 214 -10.40 21.28 -19.15
C TYR A 214 -9.86 21.61 -20.55
N PRO A 215 -9.14 20.68 -21.20
CA PRO A 215 -8.85 20.77 -22.62
C PRO A 215 -10.13 20.61 -23.46
N LEU A 216 -10.05 20.99 -24.74
CA LEU A 216 -11.15 20.75 -25.68
C LEU A 216 -11.15 19.29 -26.15
N LEU A 217 -12.31 18.77 -26.55
CA LEU A 217 -12.53 17.33 -26.77
C LEU A 217 -12.50 16.87 -28.21
N ALA A 218 -12.32 17.80 -29.14
CA ALA A 218 -12.26 17.48 -30.56
C ALA A 218 -11.33 18.48 -31.23
N MET A 219 -10.60 18.04 -32.24
CA MET A 219 -9.73 18.92 -33.02
C MET A 219 -10.48 20.12 -33.62
N ALA A 220 -9.81 21.27 -33.67
CA ALA A 220 -10.28 22.39 -34.46
C ALA A 220 -10.37 22.00 -35.95
N LYS A 221 -11.43 22.43 -36.65
CA LYS A 221 -11.61 22.18 -38.10
C LYS A 221 -11.70 20.70 -38.49
N SER A 222 -12.16 19.83 -37.60
CA SER A 222 -12.45 18.43 -37.97
C SER A 222 -13.51 18.34 -39.08
N ASN A 223 -14.37 19.36 -39.26
CA ASN A 223 -15.55 19.32 -40.15
C ASN A 223 -16.46 18.12 -39.85
N TYR A 224 -16.40 17.59 -38.63
CA TYR A 224 -17.13 16.41 -38.25
C TYR A 224 -18.62 16.72 -38.11
N GLU A 225 -19.39 16.13 -39.02
CA GLU A 225 -20.83 16.27 -39.08
C GLU A 225 -21.56 14.97 -38.73
N LEU A 226 -22.53 15.07 -37.83
CA LEU A 226 -23.54 14.04 -37.66
C LEU A 226 -24.70 14.35 -38.60
N CYS A 227 -24.97 13.45 -39.54
CA CYS A 227 -26.02 13.65 -40.52
C CYS A 227 -27.15 12.64 -40.37
N ARG A 228 -28.37 13.08 -40.62
CA ARG A 228 -29.57 12.24 -40.73
C ARG A 228 -30.32 12.56 -42.01
N ILE A 229 -30.81 11.52 -42.67
CA ILE A 229 -31.73 11.65 -43.80
C ILE A 229 -33.14 11.88 -43.22
N VAL A 230 -33.74 13.01 -43.58
CA VAL A 230 -35.11 13.36 -43.21
C VAL A 230 -35.96 13.54 -44.46
N ARG A 231 -37.20 13.06 -44.37
CA ARG A 231 -38.18 13.19 -45.45
C ARG A 231 -38.69 14.63 -45.47
N THR A 232 -38.48 15.34 -46.58
CA THR A 232 -39.09 16.66 -46.81
C THR A 232 -40.44 16.47 -47.49
N ASP A 233 -41.40 17.33 -47.16
CA ASP A 233 -42.79 17.17 -47.49
C ASP A 233 -43.12 17.35 -48.99
N LYS A 234 -44.28 16.78 -49.35
CA LYS A 234 -45.04 16.77 -50.62
C LYS A 234 -44.49 16.11 -51.89
N PHE A 235 -43.19 15.82 -52.05
CA PHE A 235 -42.70 15.19 -53.30
C PHE A 235 -41.74 14.00 -53.14
N PHE A 236 -41.78 13.28 -52.00
CA PHE A 236 -40.89 12.12 -51.75
C PHE A 236 -39.38 12.43 -51.86
N VAL A 237 -38.98 13.68 -51.62
CA VAL A 237 -37.56 14.09 -51.61
C VAL A 237 -36.96 13.86 -50.23
N TRP A 238 -35.77 13.27 -50.19
CA TRP A 238 -35.01 13.01 -48.97
C TRP A 238 -33.90 14.05 -48.84
N ALA A 239 -33.90 14.82 -47.75
CA ALA A 239 -32.86 15.81 -47.48
C ALA A 239 -31.90 15.34 -46.40
N LYS A 240 -30.59 15.48 -46.65
CA LYS A 240 -29.54 15.23 -45.65
C LYS A 240 -29.44 16.46 -44.75
N ARG A 241 -29.77 16.32 -43.46
CA ARG A 241 -29.52 17.35 -42.44
C ARG A 241 -28.31 16.96 -41.61
N CYS A 242 -27.36 17.88 -41.47
CA CYS A 242 -26.12 17.66 -40.77
C CYS A 242 -25.98 18.61 -39.57
N TYR A 243 -25.24 18.18 -38.56
CA TYR A 243 -24.96 18.91 -37.32
C TYR A 243 -23.46 18.84 -37.05
N LEU A 244 -22.80 20.00 -37.00
CA LEU A 244 -21.36 20.15 -36.74
C LEU A 244 -21.06 19.84 -35.27
N ALA A 245 -21.10 18.56 -34.91
CA ALA A 245 -21.06 18.10 -33.52
C ALA A 245 -19.75 18.50 -32.83
N ALA A 246 -18.61 18.36 -33.52
CA ALA A 246 -17.30 18.72 -32.95
C ALA A 246 -17.19 20.21 -32.61
N ASP A 247 -17.62 21.09 -33.52
CA ASP A 247 -17.61 22.53 -33.27
C ASP A 247 -18.54 22.92 -32.12
N LYS A 248 -19.72 22.29 -32.02
CA LYS A 248 -20.68 22.55 -30.95
C LYS A 248 -20.19 22.08 -29.58
N VAL A 249 -19.49 20.94 -29.51
CA VAL A 249 -18.82 20.49 -28.27
C VAL A 249 -17.67 21.44 -27.89
N ARG A 250 -16.90 21.93 -28.87
CA ARG A 250 -15.84 22.93 -28.62
C ARG A 250 -16.42 24.26 -28.12
N ASP A 251 -17.53 24.73 -28.70
CA ASP A 251 -18.23 25.95 -28.26
C ASP A 251 -18.67 25.82 -26.79
N LEU A 252 -19.24 24.67 -26.41
CA LEU A 252 -19.62 24.37 -25.03
C LEU A 252 -18.43 24.43 -24.07
N GLY A 253 -17.29 23.81 -24.42
CA GLY A 253 -16.08 23.85 -23.61
C GLY A 253 -15.56 25.28 -23.39
N LYS A 254 -15.54 26.10 -24.45
CA LYS A 254 -15.17 27.53 -24.38
C LYS A 254 -16.14 28.33 -23.49
N HIS A 255 -17.43 28.03 -23.55
CA HIS A 255 -18.42 28.66 -22.68
C HIS A 255 -18.18 28.29 -21.20
N ALA A 256 -17.92 27.01 -20.90
CA ALA A 256 -17.59 26.56 -19.55
C ALA A 256 -16.36 27.28 -18.96
N ILE A 257 -15.31 27.48 -19.77
CA ILE A 257 -14.12 28.25 -19.38
C ILE A 257 -14.47 29.71 -19.05
N SER A 258 -15.31 30.35 -19.88
CA SER A 258 -15.78 31.71 -19.63
C SER A 258 -16.59 31.82 -18.32
N VAL A 259 -17.39 30.80 -18.01
CA VAL A 259 -18.16 30.71 -16.77
C VAL A 259 -17.24 30.57 -15.56
N GLN A 260 -16.26 29.65 -15.59
CA GLN A 260 -15.28 29.48 -14.51
C GLN A 260 -14.41 30.73 -14.32
N ARG A 261 -13.98 31.39 -15.41
CA ARG A 261 -13.25 32.66 -15.34
C ARG A 261 -14.07 33.75 -14.63
N SER A 262 -15.35 33.87 -14.99
CA SER A 262 -16.27 34.83 -14.36
C SER A 262 -16.51 34.52 -12.88
N LEU A 263 -16.54 33.25 -12.52
CA LEU A 263 -16.65 32.78 -11.13
C LEU A 263 -15.42 33.14 -10.29
N VAL A 264 -14.23 32.83 -10.79
CA VAL A 264 -12.97 33.11 -10.08
C VAL A 264 -12.77 34.60 -9.89
N LYS A 265 -13.11 35.41 -10.90
CA LYS A 265 -13.14 36.87 -10.77
C LYS A 265 -14.05 37.31 -9.62
N LYS A 266 -15.29 36.79 -9.57
CA LYS A 266 -16.27 37.14 -8.53
C LYS A 266 -15.80 36.72 -7.12
N TRP A 267 -15.17 35.56 -6.97
CA TRP A 267 -14.62 35.11 -5.69
C TRP A 267 -13.50 36.05 -5.21
N ASN A 268 -12.52 36.31 -6.08
CA ASN A 268 -11.35 37.12 -5.72
C ASN A 268 -11.63 38.62 -5.53
N GLU A 269 -12.82 39.12 -5.89
CA GLU A 269 -13.26 40.50 -5.60
C GLU A 269 -13.62 40.71 -4.11
N GLN A 270 -13.83 39.63 -3.37
CA GLN A 270 -14.17 39.64 -1.94
C GLN A 270 -12.93 39.31 -1.07
N ASN A 271 -12.97 39.68 0.21
CA ASN A 271 -11.87 39.47 1.14
C ASN A 271 -11.98 38.10 1.85
N HIS A 272 -11.55 37.03 1.17
CA HIS A 272 -11.52 35.66 1.69
C HIS A 272 -10.15 35.27 2.28
N SER A 273 -10.07 34.16 3.01
CA SER A 273 -8.82 33.66 3.58
C SER A 273 -7.82 33.11 2.54
N PHE A 274 -8.33 32.74 1.35
CA PHE A 274 -7.56 32.21 0.23
C PHE A 274 -7.93 32.89 -1.10
N LYS A 275 -6.97 32.86 -2.04
CA LYS A 275 -7.17 33.31 -3.43
C LYS A 275 -7.38 32.11 -4.34
N VAL A 276 -8.25 32.24 -5.34
CA VAL A 276 -8.40 31.24 -6.40
C VAL A 276 -7.60 31.67 -7.63
N ASP A 277 -6.67 30.85 -8.07
CA ASP A 277 -5.93 31.05 -9.32
C ASP A 277 -6.50 30.11 -10.38
N TYR A 278 -6.83 30.65 -11.56
CA TYR A 278 -7.45 29.88 -12.64
C TYR A 278 -6.45 29.67 -13.79
N ALA A 279 -6.04 28.43 -14.01
CA ALA A 279 -5.23 28.05 -15.19
C ALA A 279 -6.16 27.75 -16.36
N ASP A 280 -6.50 28.79 -17.12
CA ASP A 280 -7.39 28.73 -18.28
C ASP A 280 -6.67 28.56 -19.63
N SER A 281 -5.35 28.34 -19.61
CA SER A 281 -4.49 28.17 -20.79
C SER A 281 -4.39 26.73 -21.30
N VAL A 282 -4.96 25.74 -20.60
CA VAL A 282 -4.93 24.32 -21.00
C VAL A 282 -5.52 24.09 -22.40
N PRO A 283 -6.68 24.66 -22.79
CA PRO A 283 -7.22 24.56 -24.15
C PRO A 283 -6.24 25.00 -25.25
N ASP A 284 -5.53 26.10 -25.01
CA ASP A 284 -4.59 26.66 -25.99
C ASP A 284 -3.34 25.79 -26.07
N ALA A 285 -2.87 25.26 -24.94
CA ALA A 285 -1.76 24.31 -24.91
C ALA A 285 -2.07 23.01 -25.66
N PHE A 286 -3.31 22.50 -25.53
CA PHE A 286 -3.77 21.27 -26.17
C PHE A 286 -4.17 21.43 -27.64
N ALA A 287 -4.13 22.65 -28.20
CA ALA A 287 -4.57 22.90 -29.56
C ALA A 287 -3.78 22.05 -30.58
N GLY A 288 -4.48 21.23 -31.35
CA GLY A 288 -3.89 20.29 -32.31
C GLY A 288 -3.58 18.91 -31.73
N HIS A 289 -3.76 18.72 -30.42
CA HIS A 289 -3.54 17.47 -29.71
C HIS A 289 -4.86 16.88 -29.14
N GLU A 290 -6.01 17.43 -29.52
CA GLU A 290 -7.32 16.88 -29.18
C GLU A 290 -7.66 15.64 -30.04
N PRO A 291 -8.60 14.77 -29.59
CA PRO A 291 -9.07 13.62 -30.35
C PRO A 291 -9.65 13.97 -31.73
N ASP A 292 -9.47 13.08 -32.71
CA ASP A 292 -10.26 13.13 -33.96
C ASP A 292 -11.61 12.42 -33.75
N PRO A 293 -12.75 13.11 -33.95
CA PRO A 293 -14.07 12.51 -33.75
C PRO A 293 -14.51 11.53 -34.86
N HIS A 294 -13.76 11.39 -35.96
CA HIS A 294 -14.11 10.44 -37.04
C HIS A 294 -13.80 8.99 -36.64
N ALA A 295 -14.70 8.08 -37.03
CA ALA A 295 -14.60 6.66 -36.68
C ALA A 295 -13.35 5.95 -37.26
N THR A 296 -12.77 6.50 -38.32
CA THR A 296 -11.68 5.91 -39.09
C THR A 296 -10.39 6.73 -39.04
N ALA A 297 -10.37 7.80 -38.26
CA ALA A 297 -9.21 8.66 -38.09
C ALA A 297 -8.84 8.70 -36.62
N ARG A 298 -7.54 8.88 -36.36
CA ARG A 298 -7.01 9.14 -35.03
C ARG A 298 -6.06 10.32 -35.12
N ASN A 299 -6.07 11.18 -34.11
CA ASN A 299 -5.02 12.18 -34.03
C ASN A 299 -3.70 11.51 -33.62
N LYS A 300 -2.75 11.48 -34.55
CA LYS A 300 -1.43 10.86 -34.39
C LYS A 300 -0.65 11.39 -33.18
N PHE A 301 -0.86 12.65 -32.77
CA PHE A 301 -0.13 13.29 -31.68
C PHE A 301 -1.04 13.66 -30.49
N ARG A 302 -2.18 12.98 -30.32
CA ARG A 302 -3.15 13.30 -29.27
C ARG A 302 -2.58 13.21 -27.85
N TRP A 303 -3.02 14.12 -26.99
CA TRP A 303 -2.73 14.15 -25.55
C TRP A 303 -3.93 13.73 -24.69
N ILE A 304 -5.05 13.44 -25.34
CA ILE A 304 -6.25 12.89 -24.75
C ILE A 304 -6.45 11.53 -25.39
N ASN A 305 -6.73 10.51 -24.58
CA ASN A 305 -7.03 9.17 -25.10
C ASN A 305 -8.26 9.22 -25.98
N GLU A 306 -8.16 8.61 -27.16
CA GLU A 306 -9.33 8.32 -27.99
C GLU A 306 -10.06 7.07 -27.47
N PHE A 307 -11.16 6.69 -28.12
CA PHE A 307 -11.85 5.47 -27.76
C PHE A 307 -10.93 4.26 -27.87
N LEU A 308 -11.05 3.36 -26.90
CA LEU A 308 -10.27 2.14 -26.77
C LEU A 308 -8.79 2.37 -26.44
N GLU A 309 -8.44 3.50 -25.83
CA GLU A 309 -7.07 3.82 -25.46
C GLU A 309 -6.89 4.11 -23.97
N THR A 310 -5.71 3.80 -23.46
CA THR A 310 -5.20 4.32 -22.18
C THR A 310 -3.72 4.67 -22.30
N ALA A 311 -3.25 5.48 -21.34
CA ALA A 311 -1.87 5.80 -21.07
C ALA A 311 -1.00 6.21 -22.27
N GLY A 312 -1.58 6.98 -23.17
CA GLY A 312 -0.86 7.61 -24.26
C GLY A 312 0.42 8.35 -23.81
N VAL A 313 1.56 7.98 -24.37
CA VAL A 313 2.83 8.71 -24.30
C VAL A 313 3.19 9.22 -25.70
N THR A 314 3.35 10.53 -25.85
CA THR A 314 3.64 11.16 -27.13
C THR A 314 5.13 11.32 -27.33
N TYR A 315 5.61 10.77 -28.45
CA TYR A 315 6.96 10.91 -28.97
C TYR A 315 6.94 11.67 -30.30
N ASP A 316 8.12 11.94 -30.87
CA ASP A 316 8.26 12.61 -32.17
C ASP A 316 7.58 11.83 -33.32
N THR A 317 7.42 10.52 -33.15
CA THR A 317 6.78 9.62 -34.12
C THR A 317 5.27 9.51 -33.96
N GLY A 318 4.69 10.04 -32.88
CA GLY A 318 3.27 9.95 -32.54
C GLY A 318 3.03 9.52 -31.09
N THR A 319 1.75 9.45 -30.72
CA THR A 319 1.30 8.94 -29.42
C THR A 319 1.18 7.43 -29.47
N ASP A 320 2.04 6.77 -28.69
CA ASP A 320 1.92 5.35 -28.37
C ASP A 320 0.92 5.18 -27.23
N SER A 321 0.02 4.22 -27.34
CA SER A 321 -1.09 4.02 -26.39
C SER A 321 -1.45 2.55 -26.29
N SER A 322 -1.86 2.11 -25.11
CA SER A 322 -2.36 0.75 -24.91
C SER A 322 -3.85 0.66 -25.23
N ILE A 323 -4.30 -0.50 -25.69
CA ILE A 323 -5.73 -0.77 -25.86
C ILE A 323 -6.38 -0.84 -24.47
N SER A 324 -7.48 -0.12 -24.28
CA SER A 324 -8.25 -0.16 -23.03
C SER A 324 -9.73 -0.27 -23.28
N PHE A 325 -10.38 -1.24 -22.64
CA PHE A 325 -11.84 -1.38 -22.67
C PHE A 325 -12.54 -0.69 -21.50
N THR A 326 -11.78 -0.03 -20.63
CA THR A 326 -12.29 0.72 -19.46
C THR A 326 -12.79 2.09 -19.92
N PRO A 327 -14.10 2.36 -19.91
CA PRO A 327 -14.64 3.63 -20.40
C PRO A 327 -14.13 4.85 -19.64
N GLU A 328 -13.75 4.67 -18.37
CA GLU A 328 -13.19 5.70 -17.51
C GLU A 328 -11.78 6.18 -17.94
N GLU A 329 -11.15 5.54 -18.93
CA GLU A 329 -9.87 5.95 -19.55
C GLU A 329 -10.05 6.80 -20.81
N TRP A 330 -11.18 6.64 -21.49
CA TRP A 330 -11.43 7.26 -22.80
C TRP A 330 -11.76 8.74 -22.61
N TYR A 331 -11.30 9.59 -23.52
CA TYR A 331 -11.51 11.04 -23.47
C TYR A 331 -11.01 11.70 -22.17
N HIS A 332 -10.00 11.09 -21.54
CA HIS A 332 -9.22 11.68 -20.44
C HIS A 332 -7.80 12.01 -20.90
N PRO A 333 -7.10 12.96 -20.25
CA PRO A 333 -5.73 13.29 -20.59
C PRO A 333 -4.86 12.05 -20.36
N ASN A 334 -3.99 11.78 -21.31
CA ASN A 334 -3.06 10.67 -21.18
C ASN A 334 -1.84 11.05 -20.34
N VAL A 335 -0.83 10.18 -20.24
CA VAL A 335 0.38 10.46 -19.46
C VAL A 335 1.05 11.76 -19.92
N THR A 336 1.05 12.02 -21.23
CA THR A 336 1.55 13.27 -21.81
C THR A 336 0.60 14.43 -21.51
N GLY A 337 -0.71 14.24 -21.64
CA GLY A 337 -1.71 15.26 -21.32
C GLY A 337 -1.59 15.77 -19.89
N HIS A 338 -1.46 14.88 -18.90
CA HIS A 338 -1.24 15.28 -17.50
C HIS A 338 0.09 16.02 -17.29
N LYS A 339 1.14 15.66 -18.03
CA LYS A 339 2.39 16.43 -18.03
C LYS A 339 2.19 17.84 -18.56
N LYS A 340 1.46 18.01 -19.67
CA LYS A 340 1.17 19.32 -20.27
C LYS A 340 0.27 20.18 -19.41
N MET A 341 -0.71 19.58 -18.74
CA MET A 341 -1.52 20.26 -17.71
C MET A 341 -0.65 20.80 -16.56
N ALA A 342 0.29 20.00 -16.06
CA ALA A 342 1.20 20.43 -15.01
C ALA A 342 2.14 21.57 -15.47
N GLU A 343 2.66 21.49 -16.71
CA GLU A 343 3.47 22.55 -17.31
C GLU A 343 2.73 23.89 -17.35
N GLU A 344 1.44 23.90 -17.68
CA GLU A 344 0.64 25.14 -17.65
C GLU A 344 0.43 25.69 -16.23
N VAL A 345 0.26 24.83 -15.22
CA VAL A 345 0.21 25.28 -13.81
C VAL A 345 1.55 25.87 -13.38
N ILE A 346 2.65 25.20 -13.71
CA ILE A 346 4.02 25.66 -13.38
C ILE A 346 4.32 26.99 -14.06
N LYS A 347 3.99 27.11 -15.35
CA LYS A 347 4.21 28.32 -16.14
C LYS A 347 3.44 29.52 -15.59
N ASN A 348 2.19 29.32 -15.16
CA ASN A 348 1.34 30.41 -14.70
C ASN A 348 1.52 30.75 -13.21
N PHE A 349 1.83 29.76 -12.36
CA PHE A 349 1.79 29.91 -10.90
C PHE A 349 3.02 29.33 -10.16
N GLY A 350 3.97 28.72 -10.88
CA GLY A 350 5.09 28.01 -10.26
C GLY A 350 5.98 28.91 -9.41
N ASN A 351 6.18 30.16 -9.82
CA ASN A 351 6.95 31.13 -9.03
C ASN A 351 6.27 31.46 -7.72
N GLU A 352 4.97 31.73 -7.74
CA GLU A 352 4.18 32.02 -6.55
C GLU A 352 4.14 30.83 -5.59
N LEU A 353 3.92 29.63 -6.11
CA LEU A 353 3.94 28.39 -5.32
C LEU A 353 5.33 28.14 -4.71
N LYS A 354 6.41 28.44 -5.46
CA LYS A 354 7.78 28.36 -4.97
C LYS A 354 8.04 29.37 -3.84
N GLU A 355 7.59 30.61 -3.98
CA GLU A 355 7.71 31.63 -2.94
C GLU A 355 6.92 31.29 -1.67
N MET A 356 5.74 30.66 -1.80
CA MET A 356 4.98 30.18 -0.64
C MET A 356 5.76 29.12 0.16
N GLY A 357 6.57 28.31 -0.52
CA GLY A 357 7.45 27.31 0.09
C GLY A 357 8.73 27.86 0.73
N LYS A 358 9.03 29.16 0.57
CA LYS A 358 10.23 29.79 1.14
C LYS A 358 9.96 30.32 2.55
N ALA A 359 10.91 30.04 3.45
CA ALA A 359 10.95 30.55 4.82
C ALA A 359 10.78 32.08 4.90
N LYS A 360 9.84 32.58 5.73
CA LYS A 360 9.88 33.99 6.17
C LYS A 360 10.92 34.15 7.28
N ASN A 361 11.96 34.94 7.03
CA ASN A 361 13.05 35.24 7.97
C ASN A 361 12.57 35.48 9.41
N GLY A 362 12.82 34.52 10.31
CA GLY A 362 12.59 34.68 11.74
C GLY A 362 13.07 33.50 12.60
N LYS A 363 14.06 33.74 13.47
CA LYS A 363 14.68 32.86 14.50
C LYS A 363 15.22 31.49 14.05
N ALA A 364 16.37 31.09 14.62
CA ALA A 364 17.11 29.87 14.29
C ALA A 364 16.26 28.59 14.42
N ALA A 365 16.39 27.69 13.44
CA ALA A 365 15.57 26.49 13.30
C ALA A 365 15.76 25.47 14.44
N LYS A 366 14.66 24.80 14.83
CA LYS A 366 14.69 23.57 15.65
C LYS A 366 15.18 22.40 14.80
N LEU A 367 15.94 21.46 15.38
CA LEU A 367 16.35 20.22 14.73
C LEU A 367 15.12 19.35 14.40
N GLY A 368 15.19 18.56 13.32
CA GLY A 368 14.14 17.63 12.91
C GLY A 368 13.86 16.52 13.94
N ASP A 369 12.84 15.70 13.69
CA ASP A 369 12.47 14.61 14.59
C ASP A 369 13.51 13.48 14.52
N VAL A 370 14.03 13.04 15.67
CA VAL A 370 15.14 12.08 15.75
C VAL A 370 14.94 11.03 16.85
N ASP A 371 15.29 9.78 16.58
CA ASP A 371 15.46 8.72 17.57
C ASP A 371 16.95 8.33 17.62
N ILE A 372 17.53 8.24 18.82
CA ILE A 372 18.96 7.92 19.02
C ILE A 372 19.10 6.75 19.99
N ALA A 373 19.76 5.69 19.57
CA ALA A 373 20.15 4.59 20.42
C ALA A 373 21.65 4.65 20.72
N PHE A 374 22.03 4.78 21.99
CA PHE A 374 23.40 4.60 22.44
C PHE A 374 23.64 3.13 22.76
N VAL A 375 24.67 2.54 22.17
CA VAL A 375 25.12 1.16 22.36
C VAL A 375 26.53 1.22 22.96
N VAL A 376 26.67 0.94 24.25
CA VAL A 376 27.86 1.30 25.04
C VAL A 376 28.54 0.06 25.62
N ASP A 377 29.85 -0.07 25.39
CA ASP A 377 30.68 -1.04 26.09
C ASP A 377 30.78 -0.69 27.59
N THR A 378 30.58 -1.69 28.45
CA THR A 378 30.66 -1.54 29.92
C THR A 378 31.61 -2.55 30.57
N THR A 379 32.61 -3.00 29.82
CA THR A 379 33.69 -3.89 30.30
C THR A 379 34.75 -3.11 31.09
N ASN A 380 35.58 -3.84 31.84
CA ASN A 380 36.61 -3.25 32.72
C ASN A 380 37.60 -2.34 31.99
N SER A 381 37.81 -2.48 30.68
CA SER A 381 38.70 -1.63 29.90
C SER A 381 38.19 -0.20 29.77
N MET A 382 36.87 0.02 29.85
CA MET A 382 36.21 1.33 29.75
C MET A 382 36.33 2.21 31.02
N TRP A 383 37.14 1.82 32.02
CA TRP A 383 37.14 2.41 33.38
C TRP A 383 37.48 3.90 33.42
N ASP A 384 38.34 4.36 32.53
CA ASP A 384 38.73 5.76 32.37
C ASP A 384 37.86 6.52 31.35
N ASP A 385 36.92 5.84 30.68
CA ASP A 385 36.02 6.38 29.66
C ASP A 385 34.58 6.60 30.13
N ILE A 386 34.04 5.72 30.97
CA ILE A 386 32.58 5.65 31.20
C ILE A 386 31.99 6.92 31.79
N ASP A 387 32.72 7.63 32.66
CA ASP A 387 32.23 8.88 33.25
C ASP A 387 32.13 9.99 32.20
N SER A 388 33.08 10.02 31.27
CA SER A 388 33.02 10.92 30.10
C SER A 388 31.84 10.56 29.21
N VAL A 389 31.63 9.27 28.90
CA VAL A 389 30.48 8.79 28.11
C VAL A 389 29.14 9.18 28.76
N LYS A 390 28.97 8.92 30.06
CA LYS A 390 27.78 9.31 30.84
C LYS A 390 27.52 10.82 30.74
N LYS A 391 28.55 11.64 30.92
CA LYS A 391 28.44 13.09 30.82
C LYS A 391 28.00 13.54 29.42
N ASN A 392 28.54 12.95 28.36
CA ASN A 392 28.21 13.34 26.99
C ASN A 392 26.78 12.99 26.61
N ILE A 393 26.32 11.79 26.95
CA ILE A 393 24.94 11.39 26.67
C ILE A 393 23.98 12.34 27.42
N ASN A 394 24.33 12.77 28.64
CA ASN A 394 23.58 13.81 29.35
C ASN A 394 23.59 15.16 28.63
N ASP A 395 24.75 15.65 28.20
CA ASP A 395 24.89 16.93 27.50
C ASP A 395 24.12 16.93 26.16
N ILE A 396 24.12 15.80 25.44
CA ILE A 396 23.33 15.59 24.22
C ILE A 396 21.83 15.58 24.53
N THR A 397 21.43 14.86 25.58
CA THR A 397 20.02 14.81 26.01
C THR A 397 19.49 16.21 26.32
N GLU A 398 20.27 17.02 27.05
CA GLU A 398 19.91 18.42 27.34
C GLU A 398 19.90 19.31 26.08
N THR A 399 20.78 19.05 25.13
CA THR A 399 20.81 19.78 23.86
C THR A 399 19.59 19.46 23.01
N LEU A 400 19.24 18.18 22.86
CA LEU A 400 18.05 17.74 22.13
C LEU A 400 16.77 18.26 22.77
N LYS A 401 16.70 18.24 24.11
CA LYS A 401 15.59 18.85 24.88
C LYS A 401 15.37 20.32 24.53
N LYS A 402 16.44 21.07 24.29
CA LYS A 402 16.38 22.51 23.96
C LYS A 402 16.12 22.78 22.48
N ARG A 403 16.66 21.94 21.60
CA ARG A 403 16.79 22.26 20.16
C ARG A 403 15.99 21.37 19.23
N ALA A 404 15.68 20.13 19.59
CA ALA A 404 14.92 19.22 18.72
C ALA A 404 13.42 19.52 18.78
N ARG A 405 12.75 19.36 17.64
CA ARG A 405 11.29 19.41 17.56
C ARG A 405 10.66 18.23 18.30
N SER A 406 11.23 17.03 18.13
CA SER A 406 10.87 15.82 18.85
C SER A 406 12.07 14.87 18.92
N TYR A 407 12.36 14.32 20.09
CA TYR A 407 13.47 13.37 20.26
C TYR A 407 13.10 12.22 21.19
N ARG A 408 13.71 11.05 20.97
CA ARG A 408 13.76 9.98 21.96
C ARG A 408 15.16 9.38 22.00
N ILE A 409 15.58 8.95 23.18
CA ILE A 409 16.87 8.31 23.41
C ILE A 409 16.64 6.94 24.04
N SER A 410 17.41 5.95 23.61
CA SER A 410 17.54 4.65 24.30
C SER A 410 18.99 4.40 24.68
N LEU A 411 19.19 3.56 25.69
CA LEU A 411 20.50 3.13 26.16
C LEU A 411 20.53 1.59 26.18
N VAL A 412 21.49 1.04 25.45
CA VAL A 412 21.82 -0.37 25.38
C VAL A 412 23.28 -0.53 25.80
N THR A 413 23.59 -1.56 26.55
CA THR A 413 24.97 -1.94 26.86
C THR A 413 25.30 -3.31 26.32
N TYR A 414 26.57 -3.54 26.03
CA TYR A 414 27.12 -4.83 25.65
C TYR A 414 28.45 -5.07 26.38
N LYS A 415 28.89 -6.32 26.41
CA LYS A 415 30.17 -6.74 27.00
C LYS A 415 30.83 -7.81 26.13
N HIS A 416 31.50 -8.78 26.76
CA HIS A 416 32.01 -10.00 26.11
C HIS A 416 31.03 -11.16 26.31
N PHE A 417 31.44 -12.35 25.89
CA PHE A 417 30.64 -13.56 25.97
C PHE A 417 30.48 -14.07 27.43
N PRO A 418 29.26 -14.49 27.85
CA PRO A 418 29.00 -15.03 29.19
C PRO A 418 29.91 -16.20 29.59
N GLU A 419 30.36 -16.99 28.62
CA GLU A 419 31.23 -18.15 28.79
C GLU A 419 32.62 -17.78 29.33
N GLU A 420 33.07 -16.54 29.08
CA GLU A 420 34.42 -16.09 29.43
C GLU A 420 34.52 -15.54 30.85
N HIS A 421 33.44 -14.93 31.36
CA HIS A 421 33.39 -14.36 32.69
C HIS A 421 31.95 -14.23 33.19
N SER A 422 31.67 -14.60 34.44
CA SER A 422 30.31 -14.66 35.00
C SER A 422 29.54 -13.33 35.07
N LYS A 423 30.24 -12.20 34.90
CA LYS A 423 29.65 -10.84 34.83
C LYS A 423 29.41 -10.33 33.39
N ASN A 424 29.74 -11.15 32.39
CA ASN A 424 29.54 -10.84 30.99
C ASN A 424 28.10 -11.14 30.55
N TYR A 425 27.65 -10.39 29.55
CA TYR A 425 26.40 -10.60 28.84
C TYR A 425 26.55 -10.02 27.44
N LEU A 426 25.80 -10.61 26.49
CA LEU A 426 25.87 -10.23 25.08
C LEU A 426 25.31 -8.82 24.85
N SER A 427 24.13 -8.55 25.38
CA SER A 427 23.55 -7.21 25.36
C SER A 427 22.51 -7.06 26.45
N ARG A 428 22.21 -5.80 26.80
CA ARG A 428 21.15 -5.46 27.74
C ARG A 428 20.52 -4.13 27.35
N LEU A 429 19.19 -4.09 27.30
CA LEU A 429 18.43 -2.85 27.18
C LEU A 429 18.30 -2.18 28.56
N ASP A 430 19.18 -1.23 28.86
CA ASP A 430 19.17 -0.50 30.12
C ASP A 430 18.05 0.56 30.18
N GLN A 431 17.71 1.16 29.03
CA GLN A 431 16.59 2.10 28.92
C GLN A 431 16.03 2.08 27.49
N SER A 432 14.75 1.72 27.36
CA SER A 432 14.02 1.84 26.10
C SER A 432 13.81 3.30 25.69
N PHE A 433 13.51 3.54 24.41
CA PHE A 433 13.25 4.89 23.88
C PHE A 433 12.35 5.74 24.78
N THR A 434 12.89 6.86 25.25
CA THR A 434 12.17 7.85 26.05
C THR A 434 12.57 9.27 25.67
N SER A 435 11.62 10.20 25.75
CA SER A 435 11.86 11.65 25.64
C SER A 435 12.09 12.31 27.00
N ASP A 436 12.09 11.52 28.08
CA ASP A 436 12.28 11.97 29.45
C ASP A 436 13.76 11.97 29.81
N ALA A 437 14.35 13.17 29.85
CA ALA A 437 15.77 13.37 30.14
C ALA A 437 16.18 12.83 31.51
N ASP A 438 15.28 12.81 32.49
CA ASP A 438 15.60 12.37 33.85
C ASP A 438 15.65 10.85 33.94
N LYS A 439 14.85 10.13 33.13
CA LYS A 439 14.97 8.67 32.97
C LYS A 439 16.30 8.29 32.32
N ILE A 440 16.76 9.04 31.32
CA ILE A 440 18.08 8.82 30.70
C ILE A 440 19.19 9.02 31.72
N LYS A 441 19.17 10.13 32.47
CA LYS A 441 20.14 10.39 33.56
C LYS A 441 20.15 9.27 34.60
N ALA A 442 18.96 8.80 35.02
CA ALA A 442 18.81 7.74 35.99
C ALA A 442 19.27 6.37 35.47
N ALA A 443 19.17 6.12 34.16
CA ALA A 443 19.74 4.92 33.54
C ALA A 443 21.27 5.01 33.47
N LEU A 444 21.80 6.16 33.06
CA LEU A 444 23.25 6.40 32.99
C LEU A 444 23.93 6.30 34.35
N SER A 445 23.31 6.79 35.43
CA SER A 445 23.89 6.70 36.77
C SER A 445 24.01 5.27 37.30
N LYS A 446 23.23 4.33 36.75
CA LYS A 446 23.27 2.90 37.10
C LYS A 446 24.28 2.09 36.29
N LEU A 447 24.94 2.70 35.29
CA LEU A 447 25.94 1.97 34.52
C LEU A 447 27.16 1.68 35.39
N GLU A 448 27.41 0.39 35.58
CA GLU A 448 28.56 -0.15 36.29
C GLU A 448 29.47 -0.88 35.32
N ILE A 449 30.75 -0.55 35.38
CA ILE A 449 31.78 -1.29 34.67
C ILE A 449 32.05 -2.60 35.37
N SER A 450 32.04 -3.70 34.62
CA SER A 450 32.45 -5.00 35.13
C SER A 450 32.65 -6.03 34.02
N GLY A 451 33.44 -7.06 34.29
CA GLY A 451 33.67 -8.15 33.33
C GLY A 451 34.65 -7.75 32.24
N GLY A 452 34.51 -8.35 31.06
CA GLY A 452 35.51 -8.32 29.99
C GLY A 452 36.38 -9.57 30.00
N SER A 453 37.35 -9.61 29.08
CA SER A 453 38.26 -10.73 28.86
C SER A 453 39.66 -10.23 28.54
N PHE A 454 40.66 -11.11 28.63
CA PHE A 454 42.01 -10.85 28.11
C PHE A 454 42.09 -11.05 26.60
N ILE A 455 41.08 -11.68 26.02
CA ILE A 455 40.90 -11.96 24.59
C ILE A 455 39.88 -10.90 24.11
N GLY A 456 40.25 -10.03 23.18
CA GLY A 456 39.55 -8.77 22.87
C GLY A 456 38.20 -8.87 22.15
N ASP A 457 37.38 -9.85 22.51
CA ASP A 457 36.25 -10.39 21.76
C ASP A 457 34.91 -9.84 22.30
N ALA A 458 34.46 -8.69 21.77
CA ALA A 458 33.27 -7.99 22.23
C ALA A 458 32.00 -8.36 21.45
N SER A 459 30.87 -8.43 22.14
CA SER A 459 29.52 -8.74 21.61
C SER A 459 28.83 -7.51 20.98
N VAL A 460 29.57 -6.83 20.11
CA VAL A 460 29.18 -5.55 19.49
C VAL A 460 27.89 -5.69 18.65
N TYR A 461 27.76 -6.77 17.88
CA TYR A 461 26.58 -6.98 17.02
C TYR A 461 25.35 -7.35 17.83
N SER A 462 25.49 -8.05 18.96
CA SER A 462 24.38 -8.21 19.92
C SER A 462 23.89 -6.88 20.45
N GLY A 463 24.80 -5.97 20.82
CA GLY A 463 24.44 -4.62 21.26
C GLY A 463 23.71 -3.82 20.18
N ALA A 464 24.21 -3.86 18.94
CA ALA A 464 23.58 -3.18 17.81
C ALA A 464 22.19 -3.77 17.48
N MET A 465 22.06 -5.10 17.48
CA MET A 465 20.79 -5.78 17.21
C MET A 465 19.74 -5.50 18.30
N GLU A 466 20.15 -5.46 19.57
CA GLU A 466 19.26 -5.08 20.68
C GLU A 466 18.75 -3.64 20.51
N ALA A 467 19.60 -2.71 20.05
CA ALA A 467 19.17 -1.36 19.70
C ALA A 467 18.19 -1.33 18.52
N MET A 468 18.46 -2.11 17.47
CA MET A 468 17.65 -2.16 16.26
C MET A 468 16.28 -2.83 16.49
N ARG A 469 16.18 -3.83 17.36
CA ARG A 469 14.94 -4.54 17.71
C ARG A 469 13.95 -3.69 18.54
N GLN A 470 14.37 -2.53 19.03
CA GLN A 470 13.48 -1.58 19.71
C GLN A 470 12.43 -0.98 18.76
N GLN A 471 11.41 -0.33 19.35
CA GLN A 471 10.36 0.35 18.58
C GLN A 471 10.80 1.74 18.12
N TRP A 472 11.33 1.84 16.90
CA TRP A 472 11.65 3.11 16.23
C TRP A 472 10.39 3.80 15.69
N ARG A 473 10.37 5.14 15.66
CA ARG A 473 9.27 5.89 15.01
C ARG A 473 9.42 5.84 13.48
N PRO A 474 8.31 5.74 12.72
CA PRO A 474 8.36 5.86 11.26
C PRO A 474 8.69 7.30 10.85
N GLY A 475 9.49 7.49 9.79
CA GLY A 475 9.75 8.80 9.19
C GLY A 475 10.56 9.79 10.03
N VAL A 476 11.21 9.32 11.11
CA VAL A 476 12.19 10.11 11.88
C VAL A 476 13.60 9.70 11.50
N LYS A 477 14.56 10.59 11.74
CA LYS A 477 15.98 10.22 11.62
C LYS A 477 16.32 9.16 12.68
N LYS A 478 16.89 8.03 12.27
CA LYS A 478 17.23 6.91 13.16
C LYS A 478 18.74 6.78 13.25
N VAL A 479 19.29 6.91 14.45
CA VAL A 479 20.74 6.89 14.68
C VAL A 479 21.09 5.88 15.75
N VAL A 480 21.96 4.93 15.41
CA VAL A 480 22.59 4.00 16.35
C VAL A 480 24.04 4.43 16.52
N LEU A 481 24.44 4.81 17.74
CA LEU A 481 25.83 5.10 18.07
C LEU A 481 26.40 3.96 18.88
N VAL A 482 27.37 3.25 18.32
CA VAL A 482 28.14 2.19 18.96
C VAL A 482 29.42 2.80 19.53
N LEU A 483 29.65 2.62 20.82
CA LEU A 483 30.80 3.15 21.55
C LEU A 483 31.50 2.01 22.29
N GLY A 484 32.83 1.94 22.17
CA GLY A 484 33.63 0.94 22.86
C GLY A 484 35.06 0.85 22.33
N ASP A 485 35.81 -0.04 22.95
CA ASP A 485 37.23 -0.30 22.67
C ASP A 485 37.53 -1.77 22.30
N GLY A 486 36.57 -2.68 22.49
CA GLY A 486 36.68 -4.10 22.14
C GLY A 486 36.42 -4.40 20.66
N GLN A 487 37.13 -5.39 20.12
CA GLN A 487 36.99 -5.79 18.72
C GLN A 487 35.70 -6.60 18.50
N PRO A 488 34.90 -6.31 17.45
CA PRO A 488 33.72 -7.10 17.12
C PRO A 488 34.09 -8.50 16.59
N ILE A 489 33.22 -9.48 16.82
CA ILE A 489 33.36 -10.84 16.28
C ILE A 489 32.39 -11.03 15.11
N ASP A 490 32.90 -11.46 13.95
CA ASP A 490 32.09 -11.81 12.79
C ASP A 490 32.45 -13.22 12.28
N PRO A 491 31.53 -14.21 12.33
CA PRO A 491 30.18 -14.15 12.90
C PRO A 491 30.17 -14.22 14.44
N GLU A 492 29.34 -13.39 15.06
CA GLU A 492 28.99 -13.44 16.49
C GLU A 492 28.00 -14.58 16.74
N LYS A 493 28.48 -15.71 17.29
CA LYS A 493 27.68 -16.93 17.45
C LYS A 493 26.97 -16.98 18.80
N HIS A 494 25.66 -17.21 18.80
CA HIS A 494 24.86 -17.45 20.01
C HIS A 494 24.23 -18.85 20.00
N ALA A 495 23.67 -19.25 21.14
CA ALA A 495 22.96 -20.51 21.27
C ALA A 495 21.70 -20.61 20.37
N SER A 496 21.09 -19.48 20.00
CA SER A 496 19.83 -19.42 19.24
C SER A 496 19.90 -18.65 17.92
N GLU A 497 20.90 -17.78 17.72
CA GLU A 497 21.02 -16.88 16.56
C GLU A 497 22.51 -16.67 16.22
N THR A 498 22.81 -16.15 15.03
CA THR A 498 24.17 -15.77 14.62
C THR A 498 24.11 -14.41 13.96
N TYR A 499 24.91 -13.47 14.44
CA TYR A 499 24.99 -12.12 13.87
C TYR A 499 26.30 -11.90 13.12
N THR A 500 26.21 -11.10 12.08
CA THR A 500 27.30 -10.63 11.23
C THR A 500 27.11 -9.14 10.98
N ALA A 501 28.18 -8.43 10.58
CA ALA A 501 28.08 -7.06 10.09
C ALA A 501 26.99 -6.90 9.02
N GLN A 502 26.90 -7.89 8.11
CA GLN A 502 25.88 -7.97 7.07
C GLN A 502 24.46 -8.00 7.65
N SER A 503 24.20 -8.92 8.59
CA SER A 503 22.85 -9.06 9.19
C SER A 503 22.41 -7.81 9.96
N VAL A 504 23.36 -7.09 10.59
CA VAL A 504 23.08 -5.84 11.30
C VAL A 504 22.74 -4.73 10.30
N ALA A 505 23.48 -4.62 9.20
CA ALA A 505 23.19 -3.67 8.14
C ALA A 505 21.84 -3.95 7.46
N ASP A 506 21.52 -5.20 7.18
CA ASP A 506 20.24 -5.59 6.56
C ASP A 506 19.06 -5.24 7.48
N PHE A 507 19.21 -5.43 8.79
CA PHE A 507 18.21 -5.01 9.77
C PHE A 507 18.09 -3.49 9.84
N ALA A 508 19.20 -2.77 9.77
CA ALA A 508 19.21 -1.30 9.73
C ALA A 508 18.47 -0.77 8.49
N ILE A 509 18.68 -1.37 7.31
CA ILE A 509 17.99 -1.02 6.06
C ILE A 509 16.49 -1.29 6.16
N ALA A 510 16.10 -2.41 6.77
CA ALA A 510 14.69 -2.78 6.97
C ALA A 510 13.92 -1.82 7.90
N LEU A 511 14.63 -1.05 8.74
CA LEU A 511 14.05 -0.10 9.70
C LEU A 511 13.69 1.27 9.10
N ASP A 512 13.77 1.48 7.78
CA ASP A 512 13.73 2.79 7.12
C ASP A 512 14.95 3.64 7.55
N PRO A 513 16.03 3.63 6.75
CA PRO A 513 17.31 3.10 7.20
C PRO A 513 17.85 3.73 8.49
N ALA A 514 18.26 2.89 9.44
CA ALA A 514 19.00 3.35 10.62
C ALA A 514 20.49 3.55 10.28
N GLU A 515 21.03 4.71 10.65
CA GLU A 515 22.45 5.00 10.46
C GLU A 515 23.27 4.46 11.63
N VAL A 516 24.31 3.67 11.35
CA VAL A 516 25.20 3.12 12.39
C VAL A 516 26.50 3.89 12.42
N TYR A 517 26.77 4.57 13.52
CA TYR A 517 28.02 5.28 13.77
C TYR A 517 28.87 4.53 14.79
N ALA A 518 30.17 4.42 14.53
CA ALA A 518 31.13 3.81 15.45
C ALA A 518 32.03 4.90 16.06
N ILE A 519 32.03 4.99 17.39
CA ILE A 519 32.95 5.82 18.16
C ILE A 519 33.98 4.90 18.78
N ASP A 520 35.14 4.82 18.13
CA ASP A 520 36.23 3.91 18.47
C ASP A 520 37.14 4.56 19.52
N SER A 521 37.06 4.09 20.76
CA SER A 521 38.00 4.48 21.84
C SER A 521 39.22 3.55 21.94
N GLY A 522 39.31 2.52 21.08
CA GLY A 522 40.43 1.58 21.06
C GLY A 522 40.48 0.76 19.77
N ASN A 523 39.89 -0.45 19.82
CA ASN A 523 39.89 -1.46 18.75
C ASN A 523 38.49 -1.82 18.24
N LEU A 524 37.49 -0.94 18.37
CA LEU A 524 36.11 -1.20 17.94
C LEU A 524 35.98 -1.40 16.42
N VAL A 525 36.86 -0.79 15.65
CA VAL A 525 36.72 -0.73 14.19
C VAL A 525 37.73 -1.63 13.52
N ASP A 526 37.23 -2.76 13.03
CA ASP A 526 37.89 -3.63 12.07
C ASP A 526 37.28 -3.46 10.66
N SER A 527 37.71 -4.31 9.71
CA SER A 527 37.21 -4.25 8.33
C SER A 527 35.70 -4.51 8.22
N LYS A 528 35.13 -5.35 9.10
CA LYS A 528 33.71 -5.73 9.08
C LYS A 528 32.82 -4.67 9.70
N MET A 529 33.27 -4.06 10.79
CA MET A 529 32.61 -2.87 11.34
C MET A 529 32.63 -1.70 10.35
N GLN A 530 33.73 -1.50 9.62
CA GLN A 530 33.80 -0.48 8.59
C GLN A 530 32.82 -0.74 7.44
N GLU A 531 32.64 -2.01 7.04
CA GLU A 531 31.65 -2.43 6.05
C GLU A 531 30.22 -2.13 6.51
N LEU A 532 29.86 -2.49 7.75
CA LEU A 532 28.56 -2.18 8.37
C LEU A 532 28.28 -0.67 8.39
N VAL A 533 29.24 0.12 8.87
CA VAL A 533 29.10 1.58 8.95
C VAL A 533 28.89 2.17 7.56
N ASN A 534 29.62 1.71 6.54
CA ASN A 534 29.45 2.19 5.17
C ASN A 534 28.10 1.80 4.56
N ARG A 535 27.64 0.57 4.76
CA ARG A 535 26.34 0.08 4.23
C ARG A 535 25.14 0.80 4.82
N THR A 536 25.27 1.34 6.03
CA THR A 536 24.24 2.13 6.71
C THR A 536 24.42 3.64 6.55
N ASP A 537 25.34 4.05 5.66
CA ASP A 537 25.73 5.44 5.40
C ASP A 537 26.26 6.17 6.65
N GLY A 538 26.62 5.46 7.70
CA GLY A 538 27.22 6.02 8.91
C GLY A 538 28.67 6.47 8.72
N LYS A 539 29.34 6.82 9.83
CA LYS A 539 30.77 7.15 9.84
C LYS A 539 31.47 6.60 11.07
N VAL A 540 32.75 6.27 10.89
CA VAL A 540 33.69 5.93 11.96
C VAL A 540 34.33 7.20 12.50
N PHE A 541 34.41 7.31 13.82
CA PHE A 541 35.14 8.35 14.53
C PHE A 541 36.11 7.71 15.51
N LYS A 542 37.42 7.83 15.24
CA LYS A 542 38.48 7.27 16.07
C LYS A 542 39.02 8.31 17.06
N ALA A 543 38.97 7.99 18.35
CA ALA A 543 39.54 8.81 19.41
C ALA A 543 41.07 8.68 19.43
N ARG A 544 41.79 9.76 19.72
CA ARG A 544 43.24 9.72 19.99
C ARG A 544 43.50 9.56 21.48
N SER A 545 42.54 9.99 22.29
CA SER A 545 42.46 9.77 23.73
C SER A 545 41.00 9.83 24.17
N ASN A 546 40.74 9.35 25.38
CA ASN A 546 39.44 9.33 26.06
C ASN A 546 38.77 10.72 26.14
N LYS A 547 39.59 11.79 26.11
CA LYS A 547 39.12 13.18 26.10
C LYS A 547 38.44 13.58 24.79
N ASP A 548 38.67 12.85 23.70
CA ASP A 548 38.11 13.15 22.38
C ASP A 548 36.70 12.58 22.17
N VAL A 549 36.38 11.48 22.85
CA VAL A 549 35.09 10.77 22.77
C VAL A 549 33.89 11.75 22.86
N PRO A 550 33.82 12.68 23.83
CA PRO A 550 32.83 13.77 23.83
C PRO A 550 32.61 14.52 22.52
N GLY A 551 33.69 15.01 21.93
CA GLY A 551 33.65 15.81 20.71
C GLY A 551 33.24 14.96 19.52
N LEU A 552 33.64 13.69 19.50
CA LEU A 552 33.33 12.75 18.42
C LEU A 552 31.86 12.35 18.40
N VAL A 553 31.25 12.09 19.56
CA VAL A 553 29.80 11.81 19.66
C VAL A 553 29.00 13.02 19.14
N SER A 554 29.38 14.23 19.57
CA SER A 554 28.72 15.47 19.10
C SER A 554 28.90 15.67 17.59
N LYS A 555 30.09 15.36 17.06
CA LYS A 555 30.38 15.44 15.62
C LYS A 555 29.59 14.41 14.81
N ALA A 556 29.44 13.18 15.30
CA ALA A 556 28.65 12.13 14.65
C ALA A 556 27.19 12.55 14.48
N LEU A 557 26.58 13.08 15.56
CA LEU A 557 25.21 13.60 15.53
C LEU A 557 25.07 14.83 14.64
N GLY A 558 26.04 15.75 14.66
CA GLY A 558 26.06 16.91 13.77
C GLY A 558 26.04 16.50 12.29
N VAL A 559 26.87 15.51 11.93
CA VAL A 559 26.90 14.95 10.57
C VAL A 559 25.57 14.27 10.22
N SER A 560 25.02 13.44 11.11
CA SER A 560 23.75 12.75 10.85
C SER A 560 22.59 13.73 10.61
N LEU A 561 22.50 14.77 11.44
CA LEU A 561 21.41 15.74 11.42
C LEU A 561 21.51 16.77 10.29
N SER A 562 22.69 16.93 9.67
CA SER A 562 22.89 17.80 8.49
C SER A 562 22.73 17.07 7.16
N LYS A 563 22.58 15.74 7.16
CA LYS A 563 22.44 14.98 5.93
C LYS A 563 21.15 15.29 5.18
N PRO A 564 21.14 15.09 3.85
CA PRO A 564 19.90 15.09 3.09
C PRO A 564 18.97 13.95 3.56
N SER A 565 17.73 13.99 3.12
CA SER A 565 16.72 12.95 3.38
C SER A 565 16.48 12.18 2.10
N ALA A 566 16.77 10.88 2.09
CA ALA A 566 16.42 10.00 0.99
C ALA A 566 15.10 9.30 1.28
N TRP A 567 14.34 9.04 0.22
CA TRP A 567 13.05 8.36 0.28
C TRP A 567 12.97 7.40 -0.89
N LEU A 568 12.36 6.23 -0.68
CA LEU A 568 12.03 5.28 -1.73
C LEU A 568 10.57 4.85 -1.53
N SER A 569 9.73 5.07 -2.54
CA SER A 569 8.27 4.98 -2.42
C SER A 569 7.75 3.54 -2.52
N GLY A 570 6.90 3.15 -1.57
CA GLY A 570 5.99 2.00 -1.66
C GLY A 570 6.66 0.62 -1.78
N SER A 571 5.92 -0.46 -1.51
CA SER A 571 6.46 -1.81 -1.75
C SER A 571 6.51 -2.13 -3.24
N ILE A 572 7.65 -2.61 -3.72
CA ILE A 572 7.89 -2.94 -5.11
C ILE A 572 7.55 -4.41 -5.33
N SER A 573 6.76 -4.71 -6.37
CA SER A 573 6.38 -6.09 -6.69
C SER A 573 6.27 -6.31 -8.19
N GLY A 574 6.65 -7.51 -8.66
CA GLY A 574 6.67 -7.83 -10.08
C GLY A 574 6.91 -9.31 -10.38
N THR A 575 7.16 -9.60 -11.66
CA THR A 575 7.61 -10.92 -12.13
C THR A 575 8.96 -10.81 -12.82
N VAL A 576 9.75 -11.88 -12.86
CA VAL A 576 11.04 -11.91 -13.54
C VAL A 576 10.87 -11.56 -15.01
N ASN A 577 11.86 -10.89 -15.57
CA ASN A 577 11.87 -10.39 -16.94
C ASN A 577 10.77 -9.34 -17.24
N GLN A 578 10.08 -8.81 -16.22
CA GLN A 578 9.21 -7.64 -16.35
C GLN A 578 9.89 -6.39 -15.79
N LEU A 579 9.55 -5.26 -16.38
CA LEU A 579 10.01 -3.95 -15.92
C LEU A 579 9.26 -3.55 -14.65
N VAL A 580 10.00 -3.13 -13.63
CA VAL A 580 9.47 -2.66 -12.34
C VAL A 580 10.03 -1.28 -12.03
N GLU A 581 9.17 -0.38 -11.56
CA GLU A 581 9.52 1.02 -11.32
C GLU A 581 10.00 1.27 -9.88
N PHE A 582 11.03 2.09 -9.74
CA PHE A 582 11.59 2.59 -8.49
C PHE A 582 11.43 4.11 -8.43
N ASP A 583 10.86 4.62 -7.34
CA ASP A 583 10.54 6.04 -7.19
C ASP A 583 11.15 6.64 -5.91
N ALA A 584 12.21 7.42 -6.07
CA ALA A 584 12.90 8.13 -4.99
C ALA A 584 12.55 9.62 -4.91
N LEU A 585 11.46 10.06 -5.54
CA LEU A 585 11.02 11.46 -5.64
C LEU A 585 10.80 12.18 -4.31
N GLY A 586 10.53 11.43 -3.22
CA GLY A 586 10.42 12.01 -1.89
C GLY A 586 11.75 12.50 -1.30
N SER A 587 12.86 12.21 -1.98
CA SER A 587 14.21 12.60 -1.55
C SER A 587 14.40 14.12 -1.62
N TYR A 588 15.09 14.69 -0.64
CA TYR A 588 15.27 16.13 -0.49
C TYR A 588 16.59 16.47 0.18
N SER A 589 17.17 17.60 -0.20
CA SER A 589 18.32 18.20 0.46
C SER A 589 18.10 19.70 0.62
N LYS A 590 18.41 20.21 1.81
CA LYS A 590 18.28 21.63 2.14
C LYS A 590 19.43 22.47 1.60
N ASP A 591 20.65 21.97 1.76
CA ASP A 591 21.86 22.79 1.64
C ASP A 591 22.49 22.71 0.24
N SER A 592 22.20 21.64 -0.51
CA SER A 592 22.77 21.39 -1.83
C SER A 592 21.85 20.52 -2.68
N PRO A 593 21.60 20.84 -3.97
CA PRO A 593 20.78 20.01 -4.85
C PRO A 593 21.28 18.57 -4.93
N ILE A 594 20.36 17.62 -5.13
CA ILE A 594 20.71 16.22 -5.39
C ILE A 594 21.38 16.13 -6.77
N ALA A 595 22.57 15.54 -6.81
CA ALA A 595 23.37 15.38 -8.03
C ALA A 595 23.13 14.02 -8.70
N LYS A 596 22.96 12.95 -7.91
CA LYS A 596 22.74 11.58 -8.42
C LYS A 596 21.97 10.70 -7.42
N TYR A 597 21.39 9.64 -7.96
CA TYR A 597 20.75 8.53 -7.27
C TYR A 597 21.48 7.24 -7.64
N GLU A 598 21.89 6.47 -6.65
CA GLU A 598 22.58 5.19 -6.81
C GLU A 598 21.64 4.11 -6.27
N TRP A 599 21.30 3.12 -7.09
CA TRP A 599 20.24 2.14 -6.86
C TRP A 599 20.84 0.77 -6.65
N ASP A 600 20.47 0.13 -5.55
CA ASP A 600 20.72 -1.27 -5.20
C ASP A 600 19.32 -1.93 -5.18
N PHE A 601 18.99 -2.66 -6.25
CA PHE A 601 17.62 -3.09 -6.50
C PHE A 601 17.22 -4.33 -5.69
N ASP A 602 18.19 -5.18 -5.34
CA ASP A 602 17.97 -6.43 -4.63
C ASP A 602 18.41 -6.41 -3.16
N GLY A 603 19.12 -5.36 -2.74
CA GLY A 603 19.59 -5.16 -1.38
C GLY A 603 20.87 -5.92 -1.05
N ASP A 604 21.63 -6.37 -2.06
CA ASP A 604 22.86 -7.14 -1.86
C ASP A 604 24.03 -6.30 -1.34
N GLY A 605 23.87 -4.97 -1.27
CA GLY A 605 24.87 -4.02 -0.82
C GLY A 605 25.74 -3.44 -1.94
N LYS A 606 25.48 -3.78 -3.21
CA LYS A 606 26.11 -3.18 -4.40
C LYS A 606 25.09 -2.33 -5.15
N TYR A 607 25.52 -1.16 -5.60
CA TYR A 607 24.69 -0.33 -6.45
C TYR A 607 24.76 -0.81 -7.90
N ASP A 608 23.64 -1.31 -8.40
CA ASP A 608 23.45 -1.81 -9.77
C ASP A 608 23.41 -0.69 -10.81
N GLN A 609 22.87 0.47 -10.43
CA GLN A 609 22.64 1.57 -11.36
C GLN A 609 22.87 2.93 -10.72
N THR A 610 23.25 3.92 -11.52
CA THR A 610 23.28 5.34 -11.13
C THR A 610 22.49 6.18 -12.13
N THR A 611 21.65 7.08 -11.64
CA THR A 611 20.84 8.01 -12.44
C THR A 611 20.95 9.44 -11.92
N THR A 612 20.61 10.42 -12.77
CA THR A 612 20.36 11.81 -12.33
C THR A 612 18.89 12.06 -12.02
N GLU A 613 18.00 11.23 -12.57
CA GLU A 613 16.56 11.27 -12.36
C GLU A 613 16.16 10.50 -11.09
N SER A 614 15.16 11.01 -10.37
CA SER A 614 14.66 10.41 -9.12
C SER A 614 13.78 9.18 -9.32
N ARG A 615 13.57 8.75 -10.56
CA ARG A 615 12.82 7.56 -10.94
C ARG A 615 13.65 6.74 -11.92
N THR A 616 13.56 5.42 -11.79
CA THR A 616 14.19 4.48 -12.71
C THR A 616 13.37 3.20 -12.75
N SER A 617 13.69 2.34 -13.71
CA SER A 617 13.05 1.04 -13.86
C SER A 617 14.12 -0.04 -13.90
N HIS A 618 13.80 -1.22 -13.36
CA HIS A 618 14.71 -2.37 -13.35
C HIS A 618 13.99 -3.64 -13.78
N VAL A 619 14.74 -4.56 -14.39
CA VAL A 619 14.27 -5.90 -14.77
C VAL A 619 15.06 -6.92 -13.99
N PHE A 620 14.37 -7.66 -13.15
CA PHE A 620 14.96 -8.74 -12.37
C PHE A 620 14.99 -10.03 -13.20
N ALA A 621 16.17 -10.62 -13.37
CA ALA A 621 16.34 -11.88 -14.11
C ALA A 621 15.84 -13.10 -13.30
N GLU A 622 15.91 -13.01 -11.97
CA GLU A 622 15.59 -14.08 -11.04
C GLU A 622 14.60 -13.61 -9.97
N PRO A 623 13.87 -14.52 -9.30
CA PRO A 623 13.00 -14.15 -8.19
C PRO A 623 13.81 -13.50 -7.06
N THR A 624 13.36 -12.34 -6.59
CA THR A 624 14.07 -11.51 -5.61
C THR A 624 13.12 -11.14 -4.48
N SER A 625 13.55 -11.33 -3.23
CA SER A 625 12.81 -10.88 -2.04
C SER A 625 13.78 -10.24 -1.05
N GLY A 626 13.50 -9.00 -0.66
CA GLY A 626 14.40 -8.23 0.18
C GLY A 626 13.98 -6.76 0.26
N PHE A 627 14.97 -5.87 0.31
CA PHE A 627 14.76 -4.43 0.30
C PHE A 627 15.59 -3.81 -0.81
N GLY A 628 14.96 -3.06 -1.70
CA GLY A 628 15.67 -2.15 -2.60
C GLY A 628 16.13 -0.92 -1.83
N VAL A 629 17.30 -0.40 -2.16
CA VAL A 629 17.95 0.74 -1.51
C VAL A 629 18.31 1.78 -2.56
N VAL A 630 18.11 3.05 -2.23
CA VAL A 630 18.61 4.19 -3.00
C VAL A 630 19.52 5.03 -2.13
N ARG A 631 20.71 5.37 -2.64
CA ARG A 631 21.57 6.40 -2.08
C ARG A 631 21.48 7.65 -2.93
N ILE A 632 21.09 8.76 -2.31
CA ILE A 632 21.22 10.07 -2.95
C ILE A 632 22.57 10.67 -2.62
N THR A 633 23.18 11.35 -3.58
CA THR A 633 24.36 12.19 -3.36
C THR A 633 24.07 13.60 -3.84
N THR A 634 24.31 14.59 -3.01
CA THR A 634 24.16 16.02 -3.34
C THR A 634 25.41 16.57 -4.03
N GLN A 635 25.31 17.74 -4.64
CA GLN A 635 26.43 18.36 -5.37
C GLN A 635 27.64 18.68 -4.48
N ASP A 636 27.42 18.86 -3.16
CA ASP A 636 28.49 19.05 -2.17
C ASP A 636 29.05 17.73 -1.62
N GLY A 637 28.58 16.59 -2.13
CA GLY A 637 29.03 15.24 -1.75
C GLY A 637 28.35 14.64 -0.52
N SER A 638 27.33 15.28 0.06
CA SER A 638 26.56 14.69 1.16
C SER A 638 25.66 13.54 0.67
N THR A 639 25.50 12.51 1.49
CA THR A 639 24.75 11.29 1.14
C THR A 639 23.63 10.98 2.13
N ALA A 640 22.62 10.24 1.65
CA ALA A 640 21.58 9.63 2.49
C ALA A 640 20.98 8.39 1.81
N LEU A 641 20.44 7.46 2.62
CA LEU A 641 19.79 6.23 2.16
C LEU A 641 18.27 6.26 2.37
N GLY A 642 17.55 5.72 1.38
CA GLY A 642 16.14 5.35 1.48
C GLY A 642 15.99 3.89 1.06
N SER A 643 15.00 3.19 1.61
CA SER A 643 14.78 1.78 1.31
C SER A 643 13.30 1.44 1.21
N THR A 644 12.99 0.35 0.49
CA THR A 644 11.63 -0.18 0.43
C THR A 644 11.61 -1.69 0.15
N PRO A 645 10.60 -2.45 0.59
CA PRO A 645 10.51 -3.88 0.29
C PRO A 645 10.40 -4.15 -1.22
N VAL A 646 11.11 -5.18 -1.71
CA VAL A 646 11.08 -5.67 -3.10
C VAL A 646 10.63 -7.13 -3.11
N ASN A 647 9.71 -7.49 -4.02
CA ASN A 647 9.19 -8.85 -4.17
C ASN A 647 8.90 -9.23 -5.63
N ILE A 648 9.79 -10.00 -6.24
CA ILE A 648 9.74 -10.42 -7.65
C ILE A 648 9.51 -11.93 -7.73
N SER A 649 8.51 -12.34 -8.50
CA SER A 649 8.07 -13.74 -8.67
C SER A 649 8.43 -14.31 -10.04
N ALA A 650 8.43 -15.64 -10.25
CA ALA A 650 8.77 -16.24 -11.54
C ALA A 650 7.73 -15.97 -12.66
N ALA A 651 8.16 -15.95 -13.92
CA ALA A 651 7.30 -15.70 -15.09
C ALA A 651 6.48 -16.96 -15.47
N PRO A 652 5.26 -16.82 -16.04
CA PRO A 652 4.45 -17.96 -16.48
C PRO A 652 5.05 -18.70 -17.70
N ASP A 653 4.81 -20.02 -17.82
CA ASP A 653 5.37 -20.90 -18.88
C ASP A 653 4.77 -20.62 -20.28
N PRO A 654 5.58 -20.27 -21.30
CA PRO A 654 5.13 -20.00 -22.67
C PRO A 654 4.42 -21.18 -23.35
N LYS A 655 4.76 -22.43 -23.01
CA LYS A 655 4.10 -23.63 -23.57
C LYS A 655 2.67 -23.75 -23.08
N LEU A 656 2.44 -23.37 -21.82
CA LEU A 656 1.11 -23.35 -21.23
C LEU A 656 0.25 -22.27 -21.89
N GLN A 657 0.84 -21.13 -22.23
CA GLN A 657 0.14 -20.03 -22.89
C GLN A 657 -0.31 -20.41 -24.32
N ALA A 658 0.54 -21.09 -25.10
CA ALA A 658 0.20 -21.58 -26.43
C ALA A 658 -0.85 -22.72 -26.41
N GLU A 659 -0.78 -23.60 -25.41
CA GLU A 659 -1.76 -24.68 -25.19
C GLU A 659 -3.15 -24.12 -24.87
N VAL A 660 -3.20 -23.01 -24.14
CA VAL A 660 -4.43 -22.29 -23.79
C VAL A 660 -5.05 -21.60 -24.99
N GLU A 661 -4.26 -20.86 -25.78
CA GLU A 661 -4.73 -20.22 -27.01
C GLU A 661 -5.32 -21.24 -27.99
N LYS A 662 -4.67 -22.40 -28.12
CA LYS A 662 -5.15 -23.50 -28.96
C LYS A 662 -6.50 -24.05 -28.50
N ARG A 663 -6.69 -24.26 -27.19
CA ARG A 663 -7.95 -24.78 -26.62
C ARG A 663 -9.12 -23.83 -26.81
N ILE A 664 -8.88 -22.53 -26.77
CA ILE A 664 -9.90 -21.51 -27.02
C ILE A 664 -10.31 -21.51 -28.50
N GLN A 665 -9.34 -21.61 -29.42
CA GLN A 665 -9.63 -21.70 -30.86
C GLN A 665 -10.41 -22.97 -31.22
N ASP A 666 -10.10 -24.11 -30.60
CA ASP A 666 -10.80 -25.38 -30.81
C ASP A 666 -12.25 -25.31 -30.27
N ALA A 667 -12.47 -24.70 -29.11
CA ALA A 667 -13.81 -24.49 -28.53
C ALA A 667 -14.68 -23.56 -29.40
N LEU A 668 -14.09 -22.51 -29.98
CA LEU A 668 -14.79 -21.60 -30.90
C LEU A 668 -15.13 -22.26 -32.24
N LEU A 669 -14.33 -23.24 -32.69
CA LEU A 669 -14.59 -23.99 -33.92
C LEU A 669 -15.71 -25.04 -33.74
N GLU A 670 -15.81 -25.67 -32.57
CA GLU A 670 -16.89 -26.57 -32.19
C GLU A 670 -18.25 -25.87 -32.15
N GLU A 671 -18.31 -24.65 -31.60
CA GLU A 671 -19.55 -23.85 -31.57
C GLU A 671 -19.98 -23.38 -32.97
N ARG A 672 -19.03 -22.99 -33.84
CA ARG A 672 -19.31 -22.67 -35.25
C ARG A 672 -19.95 -23.83 -36.02
N LYS A 673 -19.56 -25.07 -35.72
CA LYS A 673 -20.12 -26.28 -36.38
C LYS A 673 -21.56 -26.60 -35.96
N LYS A 674 -22.05 -26.05 -34.84
CA LYS A 674 -23.43 -26.27 -34.37
C LYS A 674 -24.46 -25.41 -35.09
N GLY A 675 -24.05 -24.46 -35.93
CA GLY A 675 -24.89 -23.82 -36.94
C GLY A 675 -26.01 -22.90 -36.43
N ILE A 676 -25.96 -22.45 -35.16
CA ILE A 676 -27.07 -21.67 -34.55
C ILE A 676 -26.80 -20.15 -34.54
N PHE A 677 -25.58 -19.67 -34.83
CA PHE A 677 -25.31 -18.23 -35.03
C PHE A 677 -23.94 -17.96 -35.68
N GLU A 678 -23.78 -16.83 -36.39
CA GLU A 678 -22.47 -16.30 -36.82
C GLU A 678 -21.81 -15.55 -35.65
N LEU A 679 -20.76 -16.14 -35.06
CA LEU A 679 -19.86 -15.46 -34.13
C LEU A 679 -18.99 -14.44 -34.87
N THR A 680 -18.92 -13.21 -34.37
CA THR A 680 -18.06 -12.17 -34.94
C THR A 680 -16.65 -12.23 -34.35
N ASP A 681 -15.63 -11.77 -35.08
CA ASP A 681 -14.23 -11.75 -34.59
C ASP A 681 -14.07 -10.90 -33.30
N GLU A 682 -14.99 -9.97 -33.04
CA GLU A 682 -15.07 -9.16 -31.82
C GLU A 682 -15.43 -10.00 -30.58
N ASP A 683 -16.34 -10.99 -30.71
CA ASP A 683 -16.78 -11.84 -29.60
C ASP A 683 -15.68 -12.84 -29.18
N ALA A 684 -14.86 -13.28 -30.13
CA ALA A 684 -13.69 -14.12 -29.88
C ALA A 684 -12.57 -13.37 -29.15
N LYS A 685 -12.38 -12.07 -29.44
CA LYS A 685 -11.39 -11.22 -28.75
C LYS A 685 -11.74 -10.98 -27.28
N VAL A 686 -13.01 -10.71 -26.97
CA VAL A 686 -13.47 -10.47 -25.59
C VAL A 686 -13.28 -11.72 -24.71
N ALA A 687 -13.41 -12.92 -25.28
CA ALA A 687 -13.11 -14.17 -24.58
C ALA A 687 -11.61 -14.34 -24.31
N MET A 688 -10.73 -13.98 -25.26
CA MET A 688 -9.27 -14.04 -25.08
C MET A 688 -8.78 -13.08 -23.99
N GLU A 689 -9.24 -11.83 -23.97
CA GLU A 689 -8.80 -10.80 -23.00
C GLU A 689 -9.27 -11.09 -21.57
N ASN A 690 -10.42 -11.76 -21.43
CA ASN A 690 -10.92 -12.25 -20.16
C ASN A 690 -10.26 -13.55 -19.71
N THR A 691 -9.27 -14.08 -20.41
CA THR A 691 -8.57 -15.30 -20.00
C THR A 691 -7.31 -14.96 -19.19
N ASP A 692 -7.07 -15.69 -18.10
CA ASP A 692 -5.82 -15.60 -17.34
C ASP A 692 -4.68 -16.30 -18.11
N PRO A 693 -3.61 -15.56 -18.51
CA PRO A 693 -2.55 -16.12 -19.34
C PRO A 693 -1.72 -17.22 -18.63
N ALA A 694 -1.75 -17.31 -17.29
CA ALA A 694 -1.04 -18.33 -16.54
C ALA A 694 -1.86 -19.63 -16.31
N THR A 695 -3.18 -19.57 -16.48
CA THR A 695 -4.08 -20.68 -16.15
C THR A 695 -4.99 -21.12 -17.30
N GLY A 696 -5.28 -20.23 -18.25
CA GLY A 696 -6.15 -20.45 -19.39
C GLY A 696 -7.64 -20.48 -19.09
N GLU A 697 -8.02 -20.10 -17.88
CA GLU A 697 -9.41 -19.99 -17.47
C GLU A 697 -9.91 -18.56 -17.67
N LEU A 698 -11.18 -18.42 -18.02
CA LEU A 698 -11.85 -17.12 -18.08
C LEU A 698 -11.91 -16.54 -16.65
N LYS A 699 -11.23 -15.41 -16.43
CA LYS A 699 -11.19 -14.60 -15.20
C LYS A 699 -12.61 -14.26 -14.71
N SER A 700 -13.57 -14.18 -15.62
CA SER A 700 -15.00 -14.02 -15.32
C SER A 700 -15.89 -14.49 -16.48
N PRO A 701 -17.19 -14.81 -16.25
CA PRO A 701 -18.13 -15.19 -17.31
C PRO A 701 -18.34 -14.05 -18.31
N VAL A 702 -18.21 -14.34 -19.61
CA VAL A 702 -18.32 -13.34 -20.67
C VAL A 702 -19.76 -13.28 -21.19
N LYS A 703 -20.40 -12.12 -21.04
CA LYS A 703 -21.71 -11.85 -21.66
C LYS A 703 -21.50 -11.37 -23.10
N LEU A 704 -22.10 -12.08 -24.05
CA LEU A 704 -22.14 -11.65 -25.44
C LEU A 704 -23.40 -10.79 -25.69
N LYS A 705 -23.53 -10.18 -26.86
CA LYS A 705 -24.75 -9.44 -27.21
C LYS A 705 -25.95 -10.39 -27.35
N GLY A 706 -26.94 -10.21 -26.48
CA GLY A 706 -28.07 -11.13 -26.29
C GLY A 706 -27.97 -11.78 -24.91
N ASP A 707 -29.07 -12.18 -24.28
CA ASP A 707 -29.11 -12.65 -22.87
C ASP A 707 -28.36 -13.98 -22.57
N TYR A 708 -27.35 -14.32 -23.37
CA TYR A 708 -26.48 -15.47 -23.21
C TYR A 708 -25.12 -15.09 -22.60
N SER A 709 -24.61 -15.99 -21.75
CA SER A 709 -23.32 -15.88 -21.09
C SER A 709 -22.52 -17.15 -21.35
N ILE A 710 -21.26 -17.02 -21.78
CA ILE A 710 -20.31 -18.13 -21.84
C ILE A 710 -19.83 -18.37 -20.40
N PRO A 711 -20.15 -19.52 -19.79
CA PRO A 711 -19.67 -19.83 -18.44
C PRO A 711 -18.16 -20.02 -18.46
N SER A 712 -17.47 -19.66 -17.37
CA SER A 712 -16.01 -19.83 -17.22
C SER A 712 -15.54 -21.28 -17.27
N ASP A 713 -16.49 -22.24 -17.28
CA ASP A 713 -16.25 -23.65 -17.06
C ASP A 713 -16.67 -24.39 -18.34
N GLY A 714 -15.74 -24.62 -19.26
CA GLY A 714 -15.99 -25.11 -20.63
C GLY A 714 -16.66 -26.49 -20.75
N LYS A 715 -17.98 -26.57 -20.56
CA LYS A 715 -18.79 -27.79 -20.78
C LYS A 715 -19.93 -27.59 -21.78
N ASN A 716 -19.99 -28.51 -22.74
CA ASN A 716 -20.95 -28.66 -23.85
C ASN A 716 -22.43 -28.82 -23.39
N PRO A 717 -23.43 -28.34 -24.18
CA PRO A 717 -24.86 -28.58 -23.93
C PRO A 717 -25.43 -29.76 -24.74
N GLY A 718 -26.17 -30.66 -24.08
CA GLY A 718 -27.04 -31.72 -24.66
C GLY A 718 -27.28 -32.83 -23.63
N THR A 719 -28.49 -33.30 -23.29
CA THR A 719 -29.66 -33.70 -24.11
C THR A 719 -30.95 -33.85 -23.23
N PRO A 720 -32.16 -34.04 -23.84
CA PRO A 720 -33.48 -33.73 -23.26
C PRO A 720 -34.34 -34.93 -22.77
N GLY A 721 -35.35 -34.63 -21.94
CA GLY A 721 -36.47 -35.52 -21.52
C GLY A 721 -36.73 -35.46 -20.00
N THR A 722 -37.92 -35.46 -19.41
CA THR A 722 -39.31 -35.72 -19.84
C THR A 722 -40.29 -35.25 -18.75
N SER A 723 -41.41 -34.65 -19.17
CA SER A 723 -42.80 -34.63 -18.64
C SER A 723 -43.15 -34.90 -17.15
N GLY A 724 -44.10 -34.08 -16.65
CA GLY A 724 -45.08 -34.42 -15.60
C GLY A 724 -45.30 -33.23 -14.63
N SER A 725 -46.11 -32.21 -14.95
CA SER A 725 -47.59 -32.13 -14.95
C SER A 725 -48.26 -32.23 -13.56
N THR A 726 -49.21 -31.32 -13.36
CA THR A 726 -50.23 -31.17 -12.29
C THR A 726 -49.71 -30.54 -10.99
N GLY A 727 -50.33 -29.51 -10.40
CA GLY A 727 -51.52 -28.72 -10.75
C GLY A 727 -51.81 -27.73 -9.60
N SER A 728 -52.25 -26.53 -10.00
CA SER A 728 -53.31 -25.67 -9.40
C SER A 728 -53.61 -25.83 -7.89
N SER A 729 -53.72 -24.79 -7.06
CA SER A 729 -54.71 -23.69 -7.20
C SER A 729 -54.63 -22.68 -6.05
N GLY A 730 -54.95 -21.40 -6.34
CA GLY A 730 -55.59 -20.39 -5.46
C GLY A 730 -54.79 -19.87 -4.25
N GLY A 731 -54.63 -18.59 -3.97
CA GLY A 731 -55.44 -17.41 -4.25
C GLY A 731 -55.96 -16.82 -2.92
N GLY A 732 -55.60 -15.57 -2.60
CA GLY A 732 -56.25 -14.76 -1.55
C GLY A 732 -55.31 -14.21 -0.48
N GLY A 733 -55.17 -12.87 -0.44
CA GLY A 733 -54.23 -12.15 0.43
C GLY A 733 -54.80 -11.67 1.77
N GLY A 734 -53.98 -10.86 2.46
CA GLY A 734 -54.45 -9.91 3.47
C GLY A 734 -53.75 -9.93 4.83
N SER A 735 -52.98 -8.86 5.07
CA SER A 735 -52.78 -8.16 6.36
C SER A 735 -51.63 -8.54 7.31
N PHE A 736 -51.13 -7.48 7.94
CA PHE A 736 -49.89 -7.27 8.69
C PHE A 736 -49.90 -7.86 10.12
N SER A 737 -48.68 -8.27 10.55
CA SER A 737 -48.07 -8.52 11.89
C SER A 737 -48.76 -7.99 13.17
N PRO A 738 -48.49 -8.52 14.40
CA PRO A 738 -47.22 -9.14 14.86
C PRO A 738 -47.30 -10.34 15.86
N SER A 739 -46.12 -10.93 16.12
CA SER A 739 -45.70 -11.73 17.29
C SER A 739 -45.94 -13.25 17.32
N GLY A 740 -44.80 -13.97 17.44
CA GLY A 740 -44.63 -15.18 18.26
C GLY A 740 -45.06 -16.53 17.68
N GLY A 741 -44.10 -17.43 17.47
CA GLY A 741 -44.36 -18.88 17.43
C GLY A 741 -44.00 -19.56 16.12
N ASP A 742 -42.95 -20.36 16.18
CA ASP A 742 -42.30 -21.14 15.12
C ASP A 742 -43.18 -22.27 14.55
N SER A 743 -43.05 -22.55 13.24
CA SER A 743 -42.65 -23.87 12.73
C SER A 743 -42.77 -23.96 11.21
N GLY A 744 -41.62 -24.19 10.53
CA GLY A 744 -41.60 -24.75 9.17
C GLY A 744 -40.56 -24.21 8.19
N SER A 745 -39.31 -23.97 8.58
CA SER A 745 -38.20 -23.69 7.63
C SER A 745 -36.90 -24.36 8.10
N SER A 746 -36.57 -25.53 7.55
CA SER A 746 -35.32 -26.25 7.85
C SER A 746 -34.14 -25.76 7.02
N GLY A 747 -33.77 -24.51 7.25
CA GLY A 747 -32.37 -24.09 7.35
C GLY A 747 -32.23 -23.46 8.72
N ASP A 748 -31.89 -24.26 9.73
CA ASP A 748 -31.88 -23.84 11.14
C ASP A 748 -31.13 -22.51 11.35
N PRO A 749 -31.81 -21.42 11.77
CA PRO A 749 -31.20 -20.12 12.07
C PRO A 749 -30.09 -20.18 13.13
N GLY A 750 -30.01 -21.27 13.91
CA GLY A 750 -28.99 -21.50 14.94
C GLY A 750 -27.57 -21.80 14.42
N ASN A 751 -27.39 -22.01 13.10
CA ASN A 751 -26.14 -22.52 12.53
C ASN A 751 -25.33 -21.49 11.72
N ILE A 752 -25.63 -20.20 11.82
CA ILE A 752 -24.85 -19.12 11.18
C ILE A 752 -24.13 -18.29 12.26
N LEU A 753 -22.81 -18.23 12.18
CA LEU A 753 -21.96 -17.40 13.03
C LEU A 753 -21.46 -16.20 12.21
N SER A 754 -22.20 -15.10 12.26
CA SER A 754 -21.89 -13.89 11.50
C SER A 754 -22.16 -12.61 12.29
N GLY A 755 -21.21 -11.68 12.32
CA GLY A 755 -21.37 -10.34 12.88
C GLY A 755 -21.59 -9.27 11.81
N LYS A 756 -21.72 -8.00 12.23
CA LYS A 756 -21.73 -6.86 11.28
C LYS A 756 -20.37 -6.65 10.60
N ASP A 757 -19.31 -7.21 11.18
CA ASP A 757 -17.95 -7.22 10.69
C ASP A 757 -17.19 -8.46 11.22
N ARG A 758 -15.96 -8.65 10.72
CA ARG A 758 -15.08 -9.79 11.08
C ARG A 758 -14.77 -9.90 12.58
N TYR A 759 -14.81 -8.79 13.31
CA TYR A 759 -14.55 -8.75 14.74
C TYR A 759 -15.72 -9.33 15.53
N GLU A 760 -16.93 -8.93 15.16
CA GLU A 760 -18.14 -9.50 15.76
C GLU A 760 -18.34 -10.97 15.32
N THR A 761 -17.98 -11.34 14.09
CA THR A 761 -17.95 -12.76 13.67
C THR A 761 -16.99 -13.57 14.54
N ALA A 762 -15.78 -13.06 14.80
CA ALA A 762 -14.81 -13.70 15.71
C ALA A 762 -15.38 -13.88 17.13
N VAL A 763 -16.11 -12.89 17.65
CA VAL A 763 -16.78 -12.98 18.96
C VAL A 763 -17.88 -14.04 18.95
N LYS A 764 -18.69 -14.14 17.90
CA LYS A 764 -19.74 -15.18 17.78
C LYS A 764 -19.13 -16.59 17.67
N ALA A 765 -18.06 -16.73 16.91
CA ALA A 765 -17.26 -17.94 16.82
C ALA A 765 -16.68 -18.36 18.19
N SER A 766 -16.13 -17.39 18.94
CA SER A 766 -15.64 -17.60 20.32
C SER A 766 -16.75 -18.08 21.26
N ARG A 767 -17.94 -17.46 21.23
CA ARG A 767 -19.07 -17.87 22.09
C ARG A 767 -19.58 -19.27 21.79
N TYR A 768 -19.61 -19.65 20.52
CA TYR A 768 -20.00 -21.00 20.10
C TYR A 768 -19.00 -22.06 20.57
N ALA A 769 -17.70 -21.78 20.42
CA ALA A 769 -16.65 -22.71 20.79
C ALA A 769 -16.40 -22.78 22.31
N PHE A 770 -16.50 -21.64 22.99
CA PHE A 770 -16.11 -21.43 24.38
C PHE A 770 -17.23 -20.77 25.22
N PRO A 771 -18.40 -21.42 25.36
CA PRO A 771 -19.53 -20.85 26.10
C PRO A 771 -19.21 -20.62 27.58
N ASN A 772 -18.33 -21.44 28.17
CA ASN A 772 -17.97 -21.41 29.59
C ASN A 772 -16.66 -20.65 29.90
N GLY A 773 -16.13 -19.90 28.94
CA GLY A 773 -14.83 -19.22 29.04
C GLY A 773 -13.68 -20.03 28.44
N ALA A 774 -12.48 -19.44 28.43
CA ALA A 774 -11.27 -20.06 27.89
C ALA A 774 -10.04 -19.71 28.73
N GLN A 775 -9.15 -20.67 28.98
CA GLN A 775 -7.94 -20.44 29.77
C GLN A 775 -6.92 -19.56 29.04
N SER A 776 -6.83 -19.69 27.71
CA SER A 776 -5.97 -18.86 26.88
C SER A 776 -6.74 -18.26 25.70
N VAL A 777 -6.26 -17.12 25.18
CA VAL A 777 -6.81 -16.45 23.99
C VAL A 777 -5.67 -16.03 23.07
N TYR A 778 -5.87 -16.19 21.76
CA TYR A 778 -4.95 -15.70 20.74
C TYR A 778 -5.53 -14.43 20.10
N LEU A 779 -4.75 -13.36 20.05
CA LEU A 779 -5.13 -12.10 19.42
C LEU A 779 -4.24 -11.84 18.21
N ALA A 780 -4.85 -11.70 17.05
CA ALA A 780 -4.15 -11.39 15.80
C ALA A 780 -4.79 -10.16 15.12
N SER A 781 -4.08 -9.59 14.13
CA SER A 781 -4.63 -8.49 13.35
C SER A 781 -5.84 -8.96 12.53
N GLY A 782 -6.93 -8.18 12.57
CA GLY A 782 -8.06 -8.36 11.66
C GLY A 782 -7.83 -7.72 10.29
N GLU A 783 -6.79 -6.91 10.14
CA GLU A 783 -6.50 -6.15 8.91
C GLU A 783 -5.54 -6.89 7.98
N VAL A 784 -4.65 -7.72 8.52
CA VAL A 784 -3.65 -8.50 7.77
C VAL A 784 -3.67 -9.96 8.25
N PHE A 785 -3.90 -10.88 7.33
CA PHE A 785 -4.33 -12.25 7.62
C PHE A 785 -3.25 -13.34 7.83
N PRO A 786 -1.98 -13.24 7.35
CA PRO A 786 -1.01 -14.34 7.47
C PRO A 786 -0.73 -14.80 8.90
N ASP A 787 -0.64 -13.86 9.85
CA ASP A 787 -0.40 -14.17 11.26
C ASP A 787 -1.61 -14.87 11.89
N ALA A 788 -2.83 -14.46 11.52
CA ALA A 788 -4.07 -15.09 11.97
C ALA A 788 -4.24 -16.51 11.41
N LEU A 789 -3.79 -16.76 10.16
CA LEU A 789 -3.82 -18.08 9.54
C LEU A 789 -2.95 -19.10 10.29
N ALA A 790 -1.76 -18.69 10.73
CA ALA A 790 -0.88 -19.55 11.53
C ALA A 790 -1.38 -19.70 12.99
N ALA A 791 -2.04 -18.67 13.53
CA ALA A 791 -2.59 -18.69 14.89
C ALA A 791 -3.72 -19.72 15.05
N GLY A 792 -4.64 -19.80 14.09
CA GLY A 792 -5.82 -20.67 14.14
C GLY A 792 -5.57 -22.11 14.57
N PRO A 793 -4.67 -22.87 13.90
CA PRO A 793 -4.39 -24.25 14.26
C PRO A 793 -3.74 -24.41 15.64
N VAL A 794 -2.79 -23.54 16.01
CA VAL A 794 -2.12 -23.59 17.33
C VAL A 794 -3.10 -23.23 18.45
N ALA A 795 -3.94 -22.21 18.25
CA ALA A 795 -5.00 -21.84 19.18
C ALA A 795 -6.01 -22.99 19.35
N GLY A 796 -6.41 -23.62 18.25
CA GLY A 796 -7.29 -24.80 18.24
C GLY A 796 -6.71 -25.96 19.05
N LYS A 797 -5.43 -26.30 18.82
CA LYS A 797 -4.71 -27.34 19.56
C LYS A 797 -4.65 -27.05 21.06
N ASN A 798 -4.49 -25.77 21.42
CA ASN A 798 -4.47 -25.29 22.80
C ASN A 798 -5.87 -25.02 23.39
N ARG A 799 -6.94 -25.38 22.66
CA ARG A 799 -8.35 -25.15 23.06
C ARG A 799 -8.60 -23.68 23.44
N ALA A 800 -8.17 -22.77 22.57
CA ALA A 800 -8.27 -21.33 22.74
C ALA A 800 -8.98 -20.67 21.54
N PRO A 801 -9.78 -19.61 21.75
CA PRO A 801 -10.31 -18.83 20.64
C PRO A 801 -9.23 -17.93 20.02
N VAL A 802 -9.43 -17.64 18.72
CA VAL A 802 -8.77 -16.52 18.04
C VAL A 802 -9.74 -15.34 18.03
N LEU A 803 -9.30 -14.21 18.56
CA LEU A 803 -9.98 -12.92 18.46
C LEU A 803 -9.14 -11.96 17.61
N LEU A 804 -9.80 -10.96 17.03
CA LEU A 804 -9.18 -10.05 16.07
C LEU A 804 -9.06 -8.62 16.62
N THR A 805 -7.98 -7.92 16.31
CA THR A 805 -7.79 -6.49 16.62
C THR A 805 -8.03 -5.62 15.39
N ARG A 806 -8.66 -4.45 15.54
CA ARG A 806 -8.86 -3.47 14.46
C ARG A 806 -7.78 -2.40 14.55
N ASP A 807 -7.08 -2.15 13.46
CA ASP A 807 -5.95 -1.20 13.40
C ASP A 807 -4.91 -1.42 14.51
N GLY A 808 -4.77 -2.68 14.96
CA GLY A 808 -3.90 -3.08 16.06
C GLY A 808 -4.39 -2.75 17.47
N ALA A 809 -5.60 -2.21 17.64
CA ALA A 809 -6.24 -1.94 18.93
C ALA A 809 -7.42 -2.91 19.22
N LEU A 810 -7.91 -2.95 20.47
CA LEU A 810 -9.07 -3.77 20.85
C LEU A 810 -10.39 -3.09 20.47
N PRO A 811 -11.19 -3.66 19.56
CA PRO A 811 -12.58 -3.26 19.39
C PRO A 811 -13.37 -3.46 20.68
N GLU A 812 -14.39 -2.64 20.92
CA GLU A 812 -15.19 -2.74 22.15
C GLU A 812 -15.92 -4.10 22.28
N THR A 813 -16.32 -4.68 21.14
CA THR A 813 -16.90 -6.03 21.05
C THR A 813 -15.91 -7.10 21.53
N VAL A 814 -14.63 -6.95 21.20
CA VAL A 814 -13.56 -7.88 21.59
C VAL A 814 -13.17 -7.68 23.05
N LYS A 815 -13.15 -6.43 23.57
CA LYS A 815 -12.95 -6.19 25.01
C LYS A 815 -14.03 -6.86 25.86
N THR A 816 -15.29 -6.76 25.43
CA THR A 816 -16.43 -7.39 26.10
C THR A 816 -16.28 -8.91 26.09
N GLU A 817 -15.84 -9.48 24.98
CA GLU A 817 -15.63 -10.91 24.87
C GLU A 817 -14.44 -11.40 25.71
N LEU A 818 -13.34 -10.65 25.76
CA LEU A 818 -12.19 -10.95 26.63
C LEU A 818 -12.59 -10.97 28.12
N LYS A 819 -13.44 -10.04 28.56
CA LYS A 819 -14.01 -10.05 29.92
C LYS A 819 -14.85 -11.30 30.18
N ARG A 820 -15.67 -11.73 29.21
CA ARG A 820 -16.50 -12.94 29.33
C ARG A 820 -15.65 -14.20 29.39
N LEU A 821 -14.61 -14.28 28.55
CA LEU A 821 -13.70 -15.42 28.49
C LEU A 821 -12.85 -15.56 29.75
N ASN A 822 -12.50 -14.42 30.37
CA ASN A 822 -11.68 -14.30 31.56
C ASN A 822 -10.40 -15.19 31.52
N PRO A 823 -9.55 -15.04 30.48
CA PRO A 823 -8.40 -15.92 30.30
C PRO A 823 -7.29 -15.62 31.32
N SER A 824 -6.54 -16.67 31.68
CA SER A 824 -5.29 -16.54 32.45
C SER A 824 -4.08 -16.26 31.56
N SER A 825 -4.17 -16.51 30.24
CA SER A 825 -3.10 -16.23 29.29
C SER A 825 -3.63 -15.59 27.99
N ILE A 826 -2.90 -14.62 27.45
CA ILE A 826 -3.20 -13.97 26.17
C ILE A 826 -1.94 -14.00 25.31
N THR A 827 -2.05 -14.62 24.14
CA THR A 827 -0.99 -14.65 23.14
C THR A 827 -1.28 -13.64 22.03
N LEU A 828 -0.45 -12.62 21.91
CA LEU A 828 -0.45 -11.68 20.80
C LEU A 828 0.32 -12.29 19.64
N VAL A 829 -0.34 -12.50 18.51
CA VAL A 829 0.26 -13.09 17.31
C VAL A 829 0.49 -11.99 16.29
N GLY A 830 1.76 -11.72 16.00
CA GLY A 830 2.20 -10.69 15.08
C GLY A 830 2.99 -9.56 15.75
N GLY A 831 3.84 -8.93 14.93
CA GLY A 831 4.72 -7.85 15.36
C GLY A 831 3.99 -6.54 15.67
N THR A 832 4.69 -5.58 16.27
CA THR A 832 4.13 -4.28 16.67
C THR A 832 3.80 -3.36 15.49
N ALA A 833 4.29 -3.70 14.30
CA ALA A 833 3.88 -3.06 13.04
C ALA A 833 2.38 -3.28 12.72
N ARG A 834 1.74 -4.30 13.31
CA ARG A 834 0.34 -4.67 13.05
C ARG A 834 -0.54 -4.72 14.30
N LEU A 835 0.06 -4.80 15.48
CA LEU A 835 -0.59 -4.72 16.78
C LEU A 835 -0.05 -3.50 17.53
N GLN A 836 -0.90 -2.52 17.86
CA GLN A 836 -0.44 -1.24 18.40
C GLN A 836 0.37 -1.42 19.69
N PRO A 837 1.39 -0.58 19.92
CA PRO A 837 2.17 -0.62 21.16
C PRO A 837 1.33 -0.50 22.44
N GLY A 838 0.19 0.19 22.40
CA GLY A 838 -0.73 0.34 23.54
C GLY A 838 -1.59 -0.89 23.87
N LEU A 839 -1.59 -1.91 23.02
CA LEU A 839 -2.46 -3.09 23.15
C LEU A 839 -2.17 -3.89 24.42
N GLU A 840 -0.90 -4.12 24.75
CA GLU A 840 -0.50 -4.88 25.94
C GLU A 840 -0.92 -4.16 27.23
N SER A 841 -0.73 -2.84 27.28
CA SER A 841 -1.17 -2.02 28.41
C SER A 841 -2.70 -2.01 28.54
N ALA A 842 -3.41 -1.90 27.42
CA ALA A 842 -4.87 -1.98 27.40
C ALA A 842 -5.37 -3.35 27.91
N LEU A 843 -4.69 -4.43 27.53
CA LEU A 843 -5.01 -5.79 28.00
C LEU A 843 -4.67 -6.00 29.48
N LYS A 844 -3.53 -5.52 29.97
CA LYS A 844 -3.19 -5.56 31.41
C LYS A 844 -4.18 -4.77 32.24
N SER A 845 -4.64 -3.62 31.76
CA SER A 845 -5.68 -2.84 32.43
C SER A 845 -7.04 -3.56 32.42
N LEU A 846 -7.36 -4.25 31.32
CA LEU A 846 -8.63 -4.94 31.16
C LEU A 846 -8.69 -6.26 31.97
N LEU A 847 -7.58 -6.99 32.02
CA LEU A 847 -7.43 -8.31 32.63
C LEU A 847 -6.11 -8.37 33.43
N PRO A 848 -6.06 -7.78 34.64
CA PRO A 848 -4.82 -7.63 35.41
C PRO A 848 -4.15 -8.94 35.85
N LYS A 849 -4.90 -10.04 35.84
CA LYS A 849 -4.42 -11.37 36.24
C LYS A 849 -3.94 -12.23 35.07
N ALA A 850 -4.10 -11.76 33.83
CA ALA A 850 -3.71 -12.52 32.64
C ALA A 850 -2.23 -12.31 32.32
N THR A 851 -1.51 -13.40 32.04
CA THR A 851 -0.16 -13.35 31.47
C THR A 851 -0.25 -13.03 29.99
N ILE A 852 0.46 -11.99 29.54
CA ILE A 852 0.48 -11.59 28.13
C ILE A 852 1.83 -11.94 27.53
N GLN A 853 1.81 -12.71 26.44
CA GLN A 853 2.99 -13.06 25.67
C GLN A 853 2.78 -12.65 24.22
N ARG A 854 3.84 -12.17 23.55
CA ARG A 854 3.83 -11.92 22.11
C ARG A 854 4.66 -12.96 21.38
N ILE A 855 4.13 -13.45 20.27
CA ILE A 855 4.82 -14.34 19.34
C ILE A 855 4.84 -13.65 17.97
N SER A 856 6.04 -13.31 17.52
CA SER A 856 6.27 -12.68 16.22
C SER A 856 7.64 -13.04 15.67
N GLY A 857 7.73 -13.20 14.35
CA GLY A 857 8.98 -13.20 13.59
C GLY A 857 9.10 -11.95 12.71
N VAL A 858 10.24 -11.79 12.04
CA VAL A 858 10.49 -10.70 11.10
C VAL A 858 9.59 -10.79 9.86
N ASN A 859 9.07 -11.99 9.58
CA ASN A 859 8.12 -12.26 8.51
C ASN A 859 7.11 -13.35 8.90
N ARG A 860 6.13 -13.60 8.02
CA ARG A 860 5.04 -14.58 8.23
C ARG A 860 5.51 -16.03 8.41
N TYR A 861 6.63 -16.39 7.78
CA TYR A 861 7.19 -17.74 7.85
C TYR A 861 7.80 -18.00 9.23
N GLU A 862 8.55 -17.04 9.75
CA GLU A 862 9.12 -17.13 11.09
C GLU A 862 8.06 -17.01 12.19
N THR A 863 7.03 -16.18 12.04
CA THR A 863 5.89 -16.17 12.97
C THR A 863 5.21 -17.54 13.04
N ALA A 864 4.98 -18.19 11.90
CA ALA A 864 4.40 -19.53 11.84
C ALA A 864 5.29 -20.59 12.50
N ALA A 865 6.61 -20.54 12.26
CA ALA A 865 7.58 -21.43 12.89
C ALA A 865 7.64 -21.25 14.42
N LYS A 866 7.70 -20.00 14.91
CA LYS A 866 7.69 -19.67 16.35
C LYS A 866 6.39 -20.10 17.03
N LEU A 867 5.24 -19.94 16.36
CA LEU A 867 3.96 -20.44 16.85
C LEU A 867 3.96 -21.97 16.97
N ALA A 868 4.40 -22.68 15.93
CA ALA A 868 4.48 -24.14 15.95
C ALA A 868 5.39 -24.65 17.07
N ALA A 869 6.52 -23.97 17.32
CA ALA A 869 7.46 -24.31 18.39
C ALA A 869 6.84 -24.25 19.79
N THR A 870 5.81 -23.43 20.02
CA THR A 870 5.14 -23.35 21.34
C THR A 870 4.40 -24.62 21.73
N LEU A 871 4.18 -25.55 20.80
CA LEU A 871 3.56 -26.84 21.08
C LEU A 871 4.51 -27.84 21.78
N GLY A 872 5.79 -27.50 21.96
CA GLY A 872 6.76 -28.34 22.66
C GLY A 872 7.26 -29.53 21.84
N GLY A 873 7.25 -29.42 20.51
CA GLY A 873 7.64 -30.46 19.56
C GLY A 873 6.47 -30.92 18.69
N ILE A 874 6.59 -30.77 17.37
CA ILE A 874 5.54 -31.12 16.41
C ILE A 874 5.79 -32.51 15.81
N THR A 875 4.92 -33.48 16.10
CA THR A 875 4.99 -34.82 15.47
C THR A 875 4.23 -34.90 14.15
N GLN A 876 3.33 -33.96 13.93
CA GLN A 876 2.57 -33.80 12.69
C GLN A 876 2.40 -32.31 12.39
N VAL A 877 2.57 -31.92 11.12
CA VAL A 877 2.41 -30.54 10.67
C VAL A 877 1.93 -30.49 9.23
N THR A 878 1.28 -29.39 8.86
CA THR A 878 0.97 -29.10 7.46
C THR A 878 1.82 -27.95 6.98
N VAL A 879 2.49 -28.12 5.83
CA VAL A 879 3.21 -27.05 5.14
C VAL A 879 2.33 -26.58 3.99
N ALA A 880 2.08 -25.27 3.92
CA ALA A 880 1.26 -24.66 2.87
C ALA A 880 1.92 -23.38 2.35
N SER A 881 1.53 -22.91 1.17
CA SER A 881 2.02 -21.63 0.66
C SER A 881 1.65 -20.48 1.59
N GLY A 882 2.62 -19.63 1.91
CA GLY A 882 2.43 -18.34 2.60
C GLY A 882 2.13 -17.18 1.65
N GLU A 883 2.17 -17.42 0.35
CA GLU A 883 1.91 -16.45 -0.73
C GLU A 883 0.44 -16.52 -1.16
N ASN A 884 -0.14 -17.73 -1.20
CA ASN A 884 -1.57 -17.95 -1.46
C ASN A 884 -2.21 -18.78 -0.33
N TYR A 885 -3.20 -18.17 0.33
CA TYR A 885 -3.74 -18.59 1.63
C TYR A 885 -4.81 -19.71 1.67
N PRO A 886 -5.57 -20.07 0.62
CA PRO A 886 -6.73 -20.96 0.77
C PRO A 886 -6.38 -22.36 1.30
N ASP A 887 -5.22 -22.89 0.91
CA ASP A 887 -4.75 -24.21 1.35
C ASP A 887 -4.31 -24.17 2.83
N ALA A 888 -3.62 -23.11 3.25
CA ALA A 888 -3.23 -22.88 4.65
C ALA A 888 -4.46 -22.70 5.56
N LEU A 889 -5.48 -21.99 5.09
CA LEU A 889 -6.73 -21.78 5.80
C LEU A 889 -7.49 -23.09 6.04
N ALA A 890 -7.63 -23.93 5.00
CA ALA A 890 -8.27 -25.23 5.13
C ALA A 890 -7.48 -26.17 6.03
N ALA A 891 -6.15 -26.16 5.91
CA ALA A 891 -5.25 -26.93 6.77
C ALA A 891 -5.39 -26.53 8.25
N GLY A 892 -5.62 -25.25 8.56
CA GLY A 892 -5.80 -24.75 9.92
C GLY A 892 -6.96 -25.41 10.68
N GLY A 893 -7.98 -25.90 9.97
CA GLY A 893 -9.11 -26.64 10.55
C GLY A 893 -8.75 -28.03 11.05
N VAL A 894 -7.70 -28.66 10.50
CA VAL A 894 -7.42 -30.10 10.67
C VAL A 894 -6.01 -30.43 11.17
N SER A 895 -5.04 -29.54 10.95
CA SER A 895 -3.64 -29.73 11.32
C SER A 895 -3.31 -29.07 12.67
N PRO A 896 -2.57 -29.71 13.58
CA PRO A 896 -2.24 -29.12 14.89
C PRO A 896 -1.36 -27.85 14.79
N ALA A 897 -0.58 -27.74 13.72
CA ALA A 897 0.15 -26.53 13.34
C ALA A 897 0.19 -26.41 11.81
N VAL A 898 0.32 -25.18 11.31
CA VAL A 898 0.58 -24.89 9.90
C VAL A 898 1.86 -24.08 9.80
N LEU A 899 2.83 -24.61 9.06
CA LEU A 899 4.01 -23.88 8.65
C LEU A 899 3.79 -23.30 7.25
N LEU A 900 4.39 -22.14 7.00
CA LEU A 900 4.26 -21.45 5.73
C LEU A 900 5.55 -21.63 4.91
N THR A 901 5.42 -21.76 3.60
CA THR A 901 6.56 -21.81 2.66
C THR A 901 6.33 -20.86 1.50
N GLN A 902 7.39 -20.46 0.80
CA GLN A 902 7.25 -19.85 -0.53
C GLN A 902 6.95 -20.95 -1.54
N GLN A 903 6.38 -20.60 -2.69
CA GLN A 903 6.06 -21.56 -3.76
C GLN A 903 7.31 -22.33 -4.22
N GLY A 904 8.41 -21.58 -4.47
CA GLY A 904 9.66 -22.11 -5.04
C GLY A 904 10.80 -22.35 -4.06
N ALA A 905 10.69 -21.85 -2.82
CA ALA A 905 11.76 -21.92 -1.83
C ALA A 905 11.22 -22.31 -0.45
N LEU A 906 11.97 -23.14 0.28
CA LEU A 906 11.69 -23.47 1.67
C LEU A 906 12.41 -22.46 2.59
N PRO A 907 11.71 -21.57 3.30
CA PRO A 907 12.35 -20.60 4.19
C PRO A 907 13.15 -21.29 5.28
N THR A 908 14.29 -20.71 5.68
CA THR A 908 15.16 -21.27 6.73
C THR A 908 14.42 -21.50 8.04
N SER A 909 13.53 -20.59 8.44
CA SER A 909 12.70 -20.72 9.65
C SER A 909 11.73 -21.90 9.56
N THR A 910 11.18 -22.17 8.37
CA THR A 910 10.31 -23.31 8.12
C THR A 910 11.09 -24.62 8.09
N ALA A 911 12.26 -24.63 7.44
CA ALA A 911 13.16 -25.78 7.44
C ALA A 911 13.63 -26.14 8.85
N ALA A 912 14.00 -25.15 9.66
CA ALA A 912 14.44 -25.33 11.04
C ALA A 912 13.34 -25.88 11.98
N ALA A 913 12.06 -25.64 11.64
CA ALA A 913 10.93 -26.19 12.39
C ALA A 913 10.67 -27.67 12.04
N LEU A 914 11.27 -28.19 10.96
CA LEU A 914 11.14 -29.59 10.53
C LEU A 914 12.33 -30.40 11.03
N HIS A 915 12.08 -31.65 11.42
CA HIS A 915 13.14 -32.58 11.84
C HIS A 915 12.82 -34.02 11.41
N PRO A 916 13.79 -34.94 11.40
CA PRO A 916 13.55 -36.35 11.09
C PRO A 916 12.42 -36.94 11.95
N GLY A 917 11.48 -37.63 11.32
CA GLY A 917 10.36 -38.30 11.98
C GLY A 917 9.07 -37.48 12.13
N VAL A 918 9.06 -36.20 11.78
CA VAL A 918 7.81 -35.40 11.71
C VAL A 918 6.98 -35.82 10.50
N LYS A 919 5.69 -36.11 10.70
CA LYS A 919 4.76 -36.34 9.58
C LYS A 919 4.32 -35.02 8.97
N VAL A 920 4.71 -34.76 7.73
CA VAL A 920 4.41 -33.53 7.00
C VAL A 920 3.32 -33.79 5.96
N THR A 921 2.23 -33.03 6.03
CA THR A 921 1.29 -32.89 4.91
C THR A 921 1.64 -31.63 4.13
N VAL A 922 1.88 -31.72 2.83
CA VAL A 922 2.04 -30.55 1.97
C VAL A 922 0.68 -30.24 1.36
N ALA A 923 0.07 -29.12 1.78
CA ALA A 923 -1.23 -28.68 1.31
C ALA A 923 -1.11 -27.89 0.00
N GLY A 924 -1.88 -28.31 -1.00
CA GLY A 924 -1.87 -27.71 -2.33
C GLY A 924 -1.11 -28.55 -3.38
N GLY A 925 -1.44 -28.30 -4.64
CA GLY A 925 -0.77 -28.94 -5.79
C GLY A 925 0.65 -28.39 -6.02
N ASP A 926 1.31 -28.89 -7.07
CA ASP A 926 2.69 -28.49 -7.43
C ASP A 926 2.83 -27.01 -7.78
N LYS A 927 1.73 -26.34 -8.15
CA LYS A 927 1.67 -24.88 -8.34
C LYS A 927 1.63 -24.09 -7.04
N ALA A 928 1.24 -24.68 -5.91
CA ALA A 928 1.21 -24.00 -4.62
C ALA A 928 2.50 -24.22 -3.83
N VAL A 929 3.04 -25.44 -3.89
CA VAL A 929 4.33 -25.83 -3.32
C VAL A 929 5.04 -26.68 -4.35
N THR A 930 6.13 -26.20 -4.92
CA THR A 930 6.82 -26.86 -6.04
C THR A 930 7.36 -28.25 -5.67
N PRO A 931 7.60 -29.12 -6.66
CA PRO A 931 8.29 -30.39 -6.43
C PRO A 931 9.68 -30.22 -5.78
N ALA A 932 10.36 -29.11 -6.04
CA ALA A 932 11.65 -28.79 -5.43
C ALA A 932 11.53 -28.57 -3.91
N VAL A 933 10.57 -27.74 -3.48
CA VAL A 933 10.28 -27.54 -2.05
C VAL A 933 9.79 -28.84 -1.41
N PHE A 934 8.96 -29.61 -2.11
CA PHE A 934 8.51 -30.91 -1.63
C PHE A 934 9.70 -31.88 -1.39
N ALA A 935 10.63 -31.95 -2.33
CA ALA A 935 11.84 -32.77 -2.20
C ALA A 935 12.78 -32.28 -1.08
N GLN A 936 12.88 -30.96 -0.87
CA GLN A 936 13.62 -30.41 0.28
C GLN A 936 12.98 -30.85 1.61
N ILE A 937 11.66 -30.80 1.71
CA ILE A 937 10.94 -31.30 2.90
C ILE A 937 11.20 -32.80 3.09
N GLU A 938 11.10 -33.61 2.02
CA GLU A 938 11.42 -35.04 2.07
C GLU A 938 12.84 -35.32 2.55
N SER A 939 13.81 -34.49 2.16
CA SER A 939 15.20 -34.63 2.57
C SER A 939 15.40 -34.38 4.06
N ILE A 940 14.57 -33.51 4.67
CA ILE A 940 14.66 -33.16 6.09
C ILE A 940 13.92 -34.19 6.96
N VAL A 941 12.70 -34.57 6.58
CA VAL A 941 11.83 -35.41 7.44
C VAL A 941 11.80 -36.89 7.07
N GLY A 942 12.32 -37.23 5.88
CA GLY A 942 12.31 -38.56 5.28
C GLY A 942 11.13 -38.78 4.33
N LYS A 943 11.38 -39.38 3.15
CA LYS A 943 10.38 -39.62 2.08
C LYS A 943 9.10 -40.30 2.55
N GLY A 944 9.20 -41.24 3.49
CA GLY A 944 8.03 -41.95 4.04
C GLY A 944 7.14 -41.12 4.98
N ASN A 945 7.57 -39.89 5.33
CA ASN A 945 6.88 -39.02 6.28
C ASN A 945 6.24 -37.79 5.61
N VAL A 946 6.33 -37.64 4.29
CA VAL A 946 5.72 -36.51 3.57
C VAL A 946 4.57 -36.99 2.69
N THR A 947 3.45 -36.28 2.68
CA THR A 947 2.33 -36.57 1.78
C THR A 947 1.76 -35.28 1.22
N ARG A 948 1.61 -35.19 -0.10
CA ARG A 948 0.92 -34.07 -0.75
C ARG A 948 -0.58 -34.28 -0.75
N VAL A 949 -1.34 -33.25 -0.39
CA VAL A 949 -2.79 -33.21 -0.50
C VAL A 949 -3.18 -31.92 -1.22
N GLY A 950 -3.51 -32.04 -2.51
CA GLY A 950 -3.93 -30.91 -3.36
C GLY A 950 -5.02 -31.34 -4.33
N GLY A 951 -6.06 -30.52 -4.47
CA GLY A 951 -7.13 -30.70 -5.43
C GLY A 951 -6.95 -29.83 -6.66
N LYS A 952 -7.92 -29.88 -7.58
CA LYS A 952 -7.89 -29.07 -8.82
C LYS A 952 -8.04 -27.58 -8.54
N ASN A 953 -8.69 -27.23 -7.43
CA ASN A 953 -8.89 -25.87 -6.96
C ASN A 953 -8.95 -25.84 -5.42
N ARG A 954 -9.07 -24.63 -4.85
CA ARG A 954 -9.12 -24.41 -3.39
C ARG A 954 -10.23 -25.18 -2.66
N PHE A 955 -11.37 -25.42 -3.30
CA PHE A 955 -12.50 -26.13 -2.69
C PHE A 955 -12.25 -27.63 -2.62
N ASP A 956 -11.66 -28.18 -3.68
CA ASP A 956 -11.23 -29.56 -3.75
C ASP A 956 -10.10 -29.83 -2.75
N THR A 957 -9.08 -28.96 -2.71
CA THR A 957 -7.99 -29.08 -1.72
C THR A 957 -8.53 -29.05 -0.30
N ALA A 958 -9.45 -28.14 0.03
CA ALA A 958 -10.06 -28.08 1.37
C ALA A 958 -10.82 -29.37 1.72
N THR A 959 -11.58 -29.92 0.78
CA THR A 959 -12.32 -31.18 0.98
C THR A 959 -11.37 -32.38 1.11
N MET A 960 -10.30 -32.42 0.33
CA MET A 960 -9.31 -33.49 0.38
C MET A 960 -8.49 -33.45 1.68
N LEU A 961 -8.06 -32.26 2.13
CA LEU A 961 -7.41 -32.08 3.43
C LEU A 961 -8.32 -32.52 4.58
N ALA A 962 -9.60 -32.13 4.53
CA ALA A 962 -10.58 -32.53 5.51
C ALA A 962 -10.72 -34.06 5.61
N LYS A 963 -10.88 -34.74 4.48
CA LYS A 963 -10.96 -36.21 4.41
C LYS A 963 -9.68 -36.91 4.87
N ALA A 964 -8.53 -36.40 4.45
CA ALA A 964 -7.23 -37.01 4.71
C ALA A 964 -6.83 -36.90 6.19
N LEU A 965 -7.09 -35.75 6.82
CA LEU A 965 -6.60 -35.44 8.16
C LEU A 965 -7.68 -35.59 9.25
N ARG A 966 -8.98 -35.60 8.89
CA ARG A 966 -10.09 -35.77 9.82
C ARG A 966 -11.27 -36.52 9.15
N PRO A 967 -11.17 -37.85 8.96
CA PRO A 967 -12.16 -38.64 8.23
C PRO A 967 -13.54 -38.73 8.91
N ASN A 968 -13.61 -38.50 10.23
CA ASN A 968 -14.85 -38.55 11.02
C ASN A 968 -15.12 -37.22 11.76
N PRO A 969 -15.41 -36.12 11.05
CA PRO A 969 -15.67 -34.83 11.68
C PRO A 969 -17.09 -34.78 12.26
N GLN A 970 -17.24 -34.13 13.41
CA GLN A 970 -18.56 -33.89 14.02
C GLN A 970 -19.23 -32.62 13.49
N VAL A 971 -18.42 -31.62 13.10
CA VAL A 971 -18.88 -30.31 12.65
C VAL A 971 -18.17 -29.92 11.35
N ALA A 972 -18.88 -29.34 10.40
CA ALA A 972 -18.28 -28.68 9.26
C ALA A 972 -18.49 -27.16 9.36
N LEU A 973 -17.40 -26.41 9.47
CA LEU A 973 -17.43 -24.96 9.32
C LEU A 973 -17.28 -24.61 7.84
N VAL A 974 -18.34 -24.06 7.28
CA VAL A 974 -18.41 -23.64 5.88
C VAL A 974 -18.11 -22.15 5.81
N ALA A 975 -17.06 -21.79 5.08
CA ALA A 975 -16.63 -20.41 4.90
C ALA A 975 -16.43 -20.09 3.42
N VAL A 976 -16.67 -18.82 3.03
CA VAL A 976 -16.50 -18.38 1.65
C VAL A 976 -15.01 -18.37 1.29
N GLY A 977 -14.63 -19.16 0.29
CA GLY A 977 -13.24 -19.31 -0.18
C GLY A 977 -12.74 -18.19 -1.10
N ASN A 978 -13.63 -17.26 -1.48
CA ASN A 978 -13.33 -16.11 -2.36
C ASN A 978 -13.16 -14.80 -1.57
N ASN A 979 -13.67 -14.72 -0.33
CA ASN A 979 -13.52 -13.61 0.60
C ASN A 979 -13.64 -14.16 2.03
N PHE A 980 -12.51 -14.24 2.73
CA PHE A 980 -12.33 -15.17 3.86
C PHE A 980 -11.96 -14.52 5.23
N PRO A 981 -12.14 -13.20 5.49
CA PRO A 981 -11.74 -12.64 6.79
C PRO A 981 -12.50 -13.27 7.97
N ASP A 982 -13.73 -13.75 7.73
CA ASP A 982 -14.54 -14.49 8.69
C ASP A 982 -14.06 -15.93 8.93
N ALA A 983 -13.28 -16.49 7.99
CA ALA A 983 -12.77 -17.87 8.05
C ALA A 983 -11.53 -18.00 8.96
N LEU A 984 -10.84 -16.89 9.25
CA LEU A 984 -9.58 -16.88 10.02
C LEU A 984 -9.73 -17.45 11.43
N VAL A 985 -10.92 -17.34 12.01
CA VAL A 985 -11.26 -17.92 13.33
C VAL A 985 -11.73 -19.36 13.23
N GLY A 986 -12.06 -19.83 12.02
CA GLY A 986 -12.65 -21.14 11.76
C GLY A 986 -11.73 -22.30 12.12
N GLY A 987 -10.41 -22.13 11.99
CA GLY A 987 -9.42 -23.14 12.37
C GLY A 987 -9.51 -23.52 13.85
N ALA A 988 -9.53 -22.51 14.73
CA ALA A 988 -9.62 -22.72 16.18
C ALA A 988 -10.96 -23.36 16.58
N VAL A 989 -12.06 -22.91 15.98
CA VAL A 989 -13.40 -23.49 16.24
C VAL A 989 -13.49 -24.93 15.74
N ALA A 990 -13.00 -25.21 14.53
CA ALA A 990 -13.01 -26.54 13.93
C ALA A 990 -12.25 -27.52 14.84
N GLN A 991 -11.04 -27.19 15.28
CA GLN A 991 -10.28 -28.08 16.15
C GLN A 991 -10.93 -28.28 17.52
N ASN A 992 -11.52 -27.24 18.10
CA ASN A 992 -12.22 -27.35 19.38
C ASN A 992 -13.44 -28.29 19.31
N LYS A 993 -14.15 -28.29 18.18
CA LYS A 993 -15.41 -29.04 17.98
C LYS A 993 -15.24 -30.35 17.22
N ASN A 994 -13.99 -30.85 17.11
CA ASN A 994 -13.67 -32.02 16.30
C ASN A 994 -14.25 -31.93 14.87
N GLY A 995 -14.17 -30.74 14.28
CA GLY A 995 -14.77 -30.37 13.01
C GLY A 995 -13.76 -30.08 11.92
N VAL A 996 -14.22 -29.69 10.74
CA VAL A 996 -13.37 -29.37 9.58
C VAL A 996 -13.73 -28.00 9.04
N VAL A 997 -12.79 -27.35 8.34
CA VAL A 997 -13.09 -26.15 7.54
C VAL A 997 -13.30 -26.59 6.10
N VAL A 998 -14.46 -26.26 5.54
CA VAL A 998 -14.81 -26.51 4.14
C VAL A 998 -15.06 -25.17 3.45
N LEU A 999 -14.51 -25.01 2.25
CA LEU A 999 -14.66 -23.76 1.50
C LEU A 999 -15.86 -23.84 0.55
N SER A 1000 -16.60 -22.74 0.44
CA SER A 1000 -17.71 -22.54 -0.50
C SER A 1000 -17.48 -21.33 -1.40
N ASN A 1001 -18.23 -21.24 -2.50
CA ASN A 1001 -18.35 -20.00 -3.25
C ASN A 1001 -19.31 -19.03 -2.54
N THR A 1002 -19.33 -17.78 -2.99
CA THR A 1002 -20.39 -16.84 -2.63
C THR A 1002 -21.73 -17.37 -3.17
N GLY A 1003 -22.69 -17.64 -2.29
CA GLY A 1003 -24.04 -18.07 -2.64
C GLY A 1003 -24.24 -19.57 -2.95
N CYS A 1004 -23.19 -20.39 -3.05
CA CYS A 1004 -23.33 -21.83 -3.33
C CYS A 1004 -22.16 -22.69 -2.84
N VAL A 1005 -22.41 -24.00 -2.69
CA VAL A 1005 -21.40 -25.01 -2.34
C VAL A 1005 -20.98 -25.78 -3.59
N PRO A 1006 -19.68 -25.87 -3.93
CA PRO A 1006 -19.22 -26.71 -5.04
C PRO A 1006 -19.63 -28.18 -4.88
N LYS A 1007 -19.94 -28.87 -5.98
CA LYS A 1007 -20.39 -30.27 -5.96
C LYS A 1007 -19.47 -31.22 -5.20
N THR A 1008 -18.15 -30.99 -5.26
CA THR A 1008 -17.15 -31.78 -4.53
C THR A 1008 -17.25 -31.60 -3.01
N SER A 1009 -17.52 -30.38 -2.56
CA SER A 1009 -17.77 -30.05 -1.16
C SER A 1009 -19.17 -30.49 -0.70
N SER A 1010 -20.20 -30.41 -1.55
CA SER A 1010 -21.59 -30.69 -1.14
C SER A 1010 -21.82 -32.16 -0.81
N GLY A 1011 -21.27 -33.09 -1.61
CA GLY A 1011 -21.32 -34.53 -1.32
C GLY A 1011 -20.52 -34.93 -0.07
N TYR A 1012 -19.47 -34.18 0.27
CA TYR A 1012 -18.76 -34.38 1.54
C TYR A 1012 -19.55 -33.82 2.72
N LEU A 1013 -20.11 -32.63 2.58
CA LEU A 1013 -20.93 -31.98 3.61
C LEU A 1013 -22.22 -32.77 3.91
N SER A 1014 -22.83 -33.45 2.95
CA SER A 1014 -24.02 -34.27 3.21
C SER A 1014 -23.78 -35.41 4.20
N ALA A 1015 -22.54 -35.87 4.36
CA ALA A 1015 -22.17 -36.91 5.31
C ALA A 1015 -21.94 -36.38 6.75
N ILE A 1016 -21.96 -35.06 6.97
CA ILE A 1016 -21.66 -34.43 8.26
C ILE A 1016 -22.95 -33.86 8.86
N GLY A 1017 -23.26 -34.29 10.09
CA GLY A 1017 -24.53 -33.97 10.77
C GLY A 1017 -24.70 -32.49 11.13
N THR A 1018 -23.62 -31.80 11.54
CA THR A 1018 -23.67 -30.39 11.95
C THR A 1018 -22.86 -29.52 11.00
N LYS A 1019 -23.48 -28.48 10.44
CA LYS A 1019 -22.86 -27.52 9.52
C LYS A 1019 -23.02 -26.12 10.09
N ILE A 1020 -21.95 -25.38 10.16
CA ILE A 1020 -21.91 -24.01 10.69
C ILE A 1020 -21.37 -23.10 9.62
N TYR A 1021 -22.07 -22.02 9.33
CA TYR A 1021 -21.67 -21.07 8.30
C TYR A 1021 -21.01 -19.84 8.95
N LEU A 1022 -19.82 -19.48 8.48
CA LEU A 1022 -19.06 -18.31 8.95
C LEU A 1022 -19.25 -17.13 7.98
N GLY A 1023 -19.70 -15.98 8.50
CA GLY A 1023 -19.79 -14.71 7.75
C GLY A 1023 -21.20 -14.28 7.30
N GLY A 1024 -21.41 -12.97 7.14
CA GLY A 1024 -22.73 -12.34 6.94
C GLY A 1024 -23.05 -11.99 5.48
N LYS A 1025 -24.30 -12.25 5.07
CA LYS A 1025 -24.97 -11.89 3.78
C LYS A 1025 -24.49 -12.57 2.48
N THR A 1026 -23.57 -13.54 2.50
CA THR A 1026 -23.13 -14.25 1.28
C THR A 1026 -23.52 -15.72 1.20
N TYR A 1027 -24.41 -16.19 2.08
CA TYR A 1027 -24.93 -17.55 2.04
C TYR A 1027 -26.43 -17.60 2.34
N THR A 1028 -27.24 -18.00 1.33
CA THR A 1028 -28.70 -18.21 1.48
C THR A 1028 -29.09 -19.68 1.56
N GLY A 1029 -28.12 -20.61 1.61
CA GLY A 1029 -28.38 -22.01 1.84
C GLY A 1029 -28.93 -22.77 0.63
N THR A 1030 -28.39 -23.98 0.43
CA THR A 1030 -28.89 -25.12 -0.37
C THR A 1030 -28.48 -25.24 -1.85
N THR A 1031 -28.02 -24.19 -2.52
CA THR A 1031 -27.65 -24.33 -3.94
C THR A 1031 -26.26 -24.98 -4.11
N THR A 1032 -26.22 -26.12 -4.81
CA THR A 1032 -24.96 -26.74 -5.25
C THR A 1032 -24.54 -26.13 -6.59
N CYS A 1033 -23.34 -25.55 -6.66
CA CYS A 1033 -22.76 -25.11 -7.94
C CYS A 1033 -22.15 -26.31 -8.69
N GLN A 1034 -22.27 -26.33 -10.02
CA GLN A 1034 -21.69 -27.37 -10.86
C GLN A 1034 -20.17 -27.33 -10.90
#